data_AF-A0A4D4J5D5-F1
#
_entry.id   AF-A0A4D4J5D5-F1
#
_cell.length_a   1.000
_cell.length_b   1.000
_cell.length_c   1.000
_cell.angle_alpha   90.00
_cell.angle_beta   90.00
_cell.angle_gamma   90.00
#
_symmetry.space_group_name_H-M   'P 1'
#
loop_
_entity.id
_entity.type
_entity.pdbx_description
1 polymer ?
#
loop_
_entity_poly.entity_id
_entity_poly.type
_entity_poly.pdbx_seq_one_letter_code
_entity_poly.pdbx_strand_id
1 'polypeptide(L)'
;MTVEERALPSPVAERARRSAWFARHRVFLILLGFGLVLRVLVWLAYQPALLYVDSFHYLANVGPLRPDQLDPIGYDLLVLRPLLAGGLRLVAAVQHLAGLGMAAALYALGLRHGARHWLAALGAAPILLDGYQLQIEQNILSDTAFEALLVAVLWLAAGRGAPRWPRAGAAGLALAVAVLVRLVGITLIVPLLGYLLVAGGARRDRAARRRAWSSAAAALACFAAVLGGYAAYFQAQTGRWGLSPSSGNVLYGRTAQVADCSRLRLDPVTAQMCPGLPLGRRPGVDVYAHRDGDPSWPAYLPPGTTVTDLQHAFAVAVLRAQPLDVLGGVLTDFAKGFAPTRTTAPGDVPVERWQFQTDYPRYLDDATTRAATLAHDGTPPEVNRPLATFLRGYQRGAGYTPGPLLAAAALLGLAGGLAPGRARRSGIRSATLLVTACGLGVLLTAAAFEFSWRYQLPGLALLPLAGVLGATALGGPLRRPAPPRPRARLADFPDPTDLAALRDFADRYGEPRFAPVLVVVAAYNEAVGLGAVLDAMPTHCLGLSVDVLVVVDGATDGTAEVALAHGAYTCVAPRNRGQGAALRLGYRLAERGGARYVVTTDADGQYDNAEMPRLVRPLVDGDADFVTGSRRLGREGATSRVRWLGVRVFAVLASVLTARRITDTSFGFRAMRSDLAAATVLREPQYQSAELLLGVLAGGGRVLEVPATMRPRRAGRSKKGGNLRYGANYARVMLTAWARGWLPRRRVPARAGTPAGPAPRT
;
A
#
# COMPACT_ATOMS: atom_id res chain seq x y z
N MET A 1 11.14 -35.02 -12.20
CA MET A 1 9.98 -34.11 -12.05
C MET A 1 8.96 -34.82 -11.16
N THR A 2 8.96 -34.52 -9.85
CA THR A 2 7.93 -34.98 -8.91
C THR A 2 7.60 -33.81 -7.99
N VAL A 3 6.31 -33.50 -7.91
CA VAL A 3 5.72 -32.37 -7.20
C VAL A 3 5.85 -32.65 -5.69
N GLU A 4 6.70 -31.89 -5.00
CA GLU A 4 6.87 -31.98 -3.55
C GLU A 4 5.61 -31.46 -2.84
N GLU A 5 4.91 -32.38 -2.20
CA GLU A 5 3.70 -32.17 -1.43
C GLU A 5 3.98 -31.23 -0.25
N ARG A 6 3.50 -29.98 -0.33
CA ARG A 6 3.45 -29.09 0.83
C ARG A 6 2.54 -29.75 1.86
N ALA A 7 3.12 -30.25 2.95
CA ALA A 7 2.36 -30.72 4.10
C ALA A 7 1.26 -29.69 4.45
N LEU A 8 0.01 -30.06 4.15
CA LEU A 8 -1.16 -29.23 4.36
C LEU A 8 -1.25 -28.92 5.87
N PRO A 9 -1.55 -27.67 6.26
CA PRO A 9 -1.73 -27.35 7.67
C PRO A 9 -2.78 -28.29 8.28
N SER A 10 -2.51 -28.82 9.47
CA SER A 10 -3.46 -29.73 10.12
C SER A 10 -4.86 -29.09 10.19
N PRO A 11 -5.95 -29.87 10.04
CA PRO A 11 -7.31 -29.34 10.02
C PRO A 11 -7.63 -28.45 11.23
N VAL A 12 -7.04 -28.75 12.38
CA VAL A 12 -7.14 -27.98 13.63
C VAL A 12 -6.43 -26.63 13.52
N ALA A 13 -5.20 -26.60 13.00
CA ALA A 13 -4.43 -25.36 12.81
C ALA A 13 -5.04 -24.46 11.73
N GLU A 14 -5.70 -25.04 10.72
CA GLU A 14 -6.45 -24.29 9.73
C GLU A 14 -7.76 -23.74 10.32
N ARG A 15 -8.51 -24.53 11.08
CA ARG A 15 -9.74 -24.11 11.77
C ARG A 15 -9.47 -23.00 12.79
N ALA A 16 -8.37 -23.07 13.54
CA ALA A 16 -7.95 -22.01 14.46
C ALA A 16 -7.53 -20.71 13.74
N ARG A 17 -6.82 -20.81 12.60
CA ARG A 17 -6.47 -19.64 11.78
C ARG A 17 -7.70 -18.97 11.17
N ARG A 18 -8.65 -19.76 10.66
CA ARG A 18 -9.93 -19.27 10.14
C ARG A 18 -10.72 -18.58 11.24
N SER A 19 -10.86 -19.21 12.42
CA SER A 19 -11.54 -18.63 13.58
C SER A 19 -10.92 -17.29 14.02
N ALA A 20 -9.59 -17.21 14.12
CA ALA A 20 -8.90 -15.96 14.45
C ALA A 20 -9.05 -14.87 13.39
N TRP A 21 -9.19 -15.24 12.11
CA TRP A 21 -9.48 -14.28 11.03
C TRP A 21 -10.91 -13.73 11.18
N PHE A 22 -11.91 -14.60 11.31
CA PHE A 22 -13.31 -14.20 11.51
C PHE A 22 -13.45 -13.29 12.75
N ALA A 23 -12.82 -13.65 13.86
CA ALA A 23 -12.86 -12.84 15.08
C ALA A 23 -12.31 -11.41 14.87
N ARG A 24 -11.29 -11.23 14.02
CA ARG A 24 -10.69 -9.92 13.71
C ARG A 24 -11.56 -9.09 12.76
N HIS A 25 -12.25 -9.74 11.83
CA HIS A 25 -13.06 -9.08 10.80
C HIS A 25 -14.56 -9.05 11.12
N ARG A 26 -14.98 -9.59 12.28
CA ARG A 26 -16.39 -9.78 12.67
C ARG A 26 -17.27 -8.54 12.46
N VAL A 27 -16.79 -7.36 12.88
CA VAL A 27 -17.58 -6.11 12.77
C VAL A 27 -17.83 -5.77 11.31
N PHE A 28 -16.80 -5.86 10.47
CA PHE A 28 -16.94 -5.61 9.04
C PHE A 28 -17.85 -6.64 8.37
N LEU A 29 -17.72 -7.92 8.71
CA LEU A 29 -18.54 -8.99 8.13
C LEU A 29 -20.03 -8.86 8.51
N ILE A 30 -20.31 -8.46 9.75
CA ILE A 30 -21.68 -8.18 10.20
C ILE A 30 -22.26 -7.00 9.41
N LEU A 31 -21.54 -5.89 9.32
CA LEU A 31 -21.96 -4.72 8.54
C LEU A 31 -22.15 -5.07 7.05
N LEU A 32 -21.25 -5.88 6.48
CA LEU A 32 -21.32 -6.34 5.10
C LEU A 32 -22.56 -7.21 4.88
N GLY A 33 -22.87 -8.10 5.82
CA GLY A 33 -24.08 -8.93 5.80
C GLY A 33 -25.36 -8.08 5.81
N PHE A 34 -25.46 -7.09 6.72
CA PHE A 34 -26.58 -6.16 6.74
C PHE A 34 -26.68 -5.33 5.45
N GLY A 35 -25.54 -4.82 4.96
CA GLY A 35 -25.50 -4.05 3.72
C GLY A 35 -25.89 -4.87 2.49
N LEU A 36 -25.58 -6.17 2.45
CA LEU A 36 -26.06 -7.09 1.41
C LEU A 36 -27.57 -7.30 1.50
N VAL A 37 -28.10 -7.58 2.70
CA VAL A 37 -29.54 -7.75 2.91
C VAL A 37 -30.30 -6.51 2.48
N LEU A 38 -29.87 -5.32 2.90
CA LEU A 38 -30.52 -4.07 2.52
C LEU A 38 -30.56 -3.87 0.99
N ARG A 39 -29.46 -4.18 0.28
CA ARG A 39 -29.43 -4.11 -1.20
C ARG A 39 -30.37 -5.10 -1.85
N VAL A 40 -30.44 -6.34 -1.34
CA VAL A 40 -31.42 -7.33 -1.81
C VAL A 40 -32.84 -6.84 -1.58
N LEU A 41 -33.15 -6.28 -0.41
CA LEU A 41 -34.47 -5.72 -0.11
C LEU A 41 -34.82 -4.56 -1.03
N VAL A 42 -33.87 -3.65 -1.32
CA VAL A 42 -34.07 -2.54 -2.26
C VAL A 42 -34.33 -3.05 -3.67
N TRP A 43 -33.50 -3.98 -4.14
CA TRP A 43 -33.67 -4.58 -5.46
C TRP A 43 -35.02 -5.28 -5.58
N LEU A 44 -35.48 -6.02 -4.57
CA LEU A 44 -36.81 -6.64 -4.56
C LEU A 44 -37.96 -5.64 -4.40
N ALA A 45 -37.72 -4.51 -3.73
CA ALA A 45 -38.74 -3.50 -3.47
C ALA A 45 -39.12 -2.71 -4.71
N TYR A 46 -38.17 -2.45 -5.61
CA TYR A 46 -38.37 -1.64 -6.80
C TYR A 46 -37.98 -2.44 -8.04
N GLN A 47 -38.94 -2.69 -8.92
CA GLN A 47 -38.72 -3.46 -10.15
C GLN A 47 -39.24 -2.68 -11.35
N PRO A 48 -38.42 -2.43 -12.39
CA PRO A 48 -36.97 -2.64 -12.46
C PRO A 48 -36.21 -1.53 -11.68
N ALA A 49 -35.08 -1.04 -12.18
CA ALA A 49 -34.33 0.05 -11.54
C ALA A 49 -35.10 1.38 -11.55
N LEU A 50 -34.93 2.20 -10.51
CA LEU A 50 -35.55 3.52 -10.42
C LEU A 50 -35.04 4.45 -11.52
N LEU A 51 -35.95 5.25 -12.09
CA LEU A 51 -35.67 6.21 -13.14
C LEU A 51 -35.89 7.63 -12.64
N TYR A 52 -34.90 8.49 -12.83
CA TYR A 52 -34.95 9.93 -12.61
C TYR A 52 -34.95 10.68 -13.95
N VAL A 53 -35.18 11.99 -13.95
CA VAL A 53 -35.18 12.82 -15.17
C VAL A 53 -33.90 12.58 -16.00
N ASP A 54 -32.73 12.61 -15.36
CA ASP A 54 -31.44 12.35 -16.01
C ASP A 54 -31.33 10.93 -16.61
N SER A 55 -32.03 9.94 -16.03
CA SER A 55 -31.97 8.55 -16.52
C SER A 55 -32.43 8.45 -17.97
N PHE A 56 -33.44 9.24 -18.36
CA PHE A 56 -33.95 9.24 -19.73
C PHE A 56 -32.94 9.84 -20.73
N HIS A 57 -32.19 10.87 -20.32
CA HIS A 57 -31.10 11.42 -21.12
C HIS A 57 -30.01 10.38 -21.36
N TYR A 58 -29.61 9.64 -20.33
CA TYR A 58 -28.62 8.57 -20.50
C TYR A 58 -29.14 7.43 -21.39
N LEU A 59 -30.36 6.94 -21.14
CA LEU A 59 -30.95 5.83 -21.91
C LEU A 59 -31.09 6.19 -23.39
N ALA A 60 -31.48 7.42 -23.72
CA ALA A 60 -31.57 7.91 -25.09
C ALA A 60 -30.19 8.04 -25.76
N ASN A 61 -29.11 8.23 -24.98
CA ASN A 61 -27.77 8.50 -25.49
C ASN A 61 -26.85 7.27 -25.56
N VAL A 62 -27.26 6.09 -25.05
CA VAL A 62 -26.44 4.87 -25.06
C VAL A 62 -25.99 4.44 -26.46
N GLY A 63 -26.86 4.60 -27.46
CA GLY A 63 -26.55 4.31 -28.85
C GLY A 63 -25.77 5.43 -29.54
N PRO A 64 -26.32 6.65 -29.59
CA PRO A 64 -25.71 7.79 -30.29
C PRO A 64 -24.39 8.29 -29.68
N LEU A 65 -24.23 8.19 -28.36
CA LEU A 65 -23.11 8.72 -27.58
C LEU A 65 -22.76 10.17 -27.94
N ARG A 66 -23.78 11.02 -28.10
CA ARG A 66 -23.58 12.42 -28.46
C ARG A 66 -23.04 13.20 -27.25
N PRO A 67 -22.06 14.10 -27.47
CA PRO A 67 -21.49 14.92 -26.41
C PRO A 67 -22.27 16.23 -26.18
N ASP A 68 -23.31 16.49 -26.97
CA ASP A 68 -24.17 17.67 -26.92
C ASP A 68 -25.34 17.55 -25.92
N GLN A 69 -25.37 16.46 -25.14
CA GLN A 69 -26.30 16.25 -24.04
C GLN A 69 -25.83 16.95 -22.77
N LEU A 70 -26.69 17.03 -21.74
CA LEU A 70 -26.41 17.69 -20.46
C LEU A 70 -25.10 17.20 -19.80
N ASP A 71 -24.87 15.89 -19.84
CA ASP A 71 -23.74 15.21 -19.22
C ASP A 71 -22.76 14.63 -20.26
N PRO A 72 -21.47 14.45 -19.91
CA PRO A 72 -20.53 13.74 -20.77
C PRO A 72 -20.86 12.24 -20.84
N ILE A 73 -20.39 11.59 -21.91
CA ILE A 73 -20.81 10.22 -22.30
C ILE A 73 -20.25 9.09 -21.42
N GLY A 74 -19.54 9.39 -20.34
CA GLY A 74 -18.77 8.39 -19.60
C GLY A 74 -19.66 7.32 -18.96
N TYR A 75 -20.82 7.70 -18.43
CA TYR A 75 -21.76 6.74 -17.84
C TYR A 75 -22.42 5.86 -18.91
N ASP A 76 -22.87 6.47 -20.00
CA ASP A 76 -23.45 5.80 -21.16
C ASP A 76 -22.51 4.76 -21.73
N LEU A 77 -21.24 5.13 -21.94
CA LEU A 77 -20.23 4.29 -22.57
C LEU A 77 -19.75 3.15 -21.66
N LEU A 78 -19.49 3.45 -20.38
CA LEU A 78 -18.76 2.53 -19.50
C LEU A 78 -19.67 1.65 -18.64
N VAL A 79 -20.91 2.09 -18.39
CA VAL A 79 -21.85 1.37 -17.53
C VAL A 79 -23.06 0.91 -18.31
N LEU A 80 -23.78 1.83 -18.96
CA LEU A 80 -25.05 1.47 -19.59
C LEU A 80 -24.84 0.59 -20.83
N ARG A 81 -24.01 1.00 -21.79
CA ARG A 81 -23.79 0.25 -23.02
C ARG A 81 -23.42 -1.22 -22.82
N PRO A 82 -22.50 -1.60 -21.91
CA PRO A 82 -22.20 -3.01 -21.68
C PRO A 82 -23.25 -3.78 -20.86
N LEU A 83 -24.09 -3.11 -20.07
CA LEU A 83 -24.99 -3.78 -19.11
C LEU A 83 -26.47 -3.75 -19.53
N LEU A 84 -26.89 -2.76 -20.31
CA LEU A 84 -28.28 -2.51 -20.66
C LEU A 84 -28.88 -3.63 -21.52
N ALA A 85 -28.03 -4.42 -22.20
CA ALA A 85 -28.46 -5.65 -22.90
C ALA A 85 -29.10 -6.69 -21.94
N GLY A 86 -28.77 -6.65 -20.65
CA GLY A 86 -29.41 -7.46 -19.61
C GLY A 86 -30.54 -6.75 -18.84
N GLY A 87 -31.02 -5.61 -19.35
CA GLY A 87 -32.10 -4.82 -18.74
C GLY A 87 -31.63 -3.91 -17.60
N LEU A 88 -32.53 -3.04 -17.14
CA LEU A 88 -32.27 -2.09 -16.06
C LEU A 88 -32.04 -2.83 -14.73
N ARG A 89 -32.65 -4.01 -14.55
CA ARG A 89 -32.43 -4.87 -13.38
C ARG A 89 -30.97 -5.29 -13.22
N LEU A 90 -30.29 -5.62 -14.32
CA LEU A 90 -28.87 -5.99 -14.29
C LEU A 90 -28.00 -4.78 -13.94
N VAL A 91 -28.30 -3.60 -14.51
CA VAL A 91 -27.59 -2.35 -14.19
C VAL A 91 -27.66 -2.08 -12.69
N ALA A 92 -28.86 -2.08 -12.10
CA ALA A 92 -29.03 -1.88 -10.65
C ALA A 92 -28.30 -2.95 -9.82
N ALA A 93 -28.37 -4.23 -10.22
CA ALA A 93 -27.65 -5.30 -9.53
C ALA A 93 -26.12 -5.07 -9.53
N VAL A 94 -25.55 -4.67 -10.66
CA VAL A 94 -24.12 -4.35 -10.76
C VAL A 94 -23.75 -3.13 -9.92
N GLN A 95 -24.60 -2.10 -9.88
CA GLN A 95 -24.41 -0.92 -9.03
C GLN A 95 -24.43 -1.30 -7.53
N HIS A 96 -25.34 -2.18 -7.10
CA HIS A 96 -25.34 -2.71 -5.73
C HIS A 96 -24.07 -3.49 -5.38
N LEU A 97 -23.59 -4.33 -6.30
CA LEU A 97 -22.32 -5.04 -6.13
C LEU A 97 -21.13 -4.07 -6.09
N ALA A 98 -21.16 -2.99 -6.87
CA ALA A 98 -20.18 -1.93 -6.80
C ALA A 98 -20.17 -1.25 -5.42
N GLY A 99 -21.34 -0.98 -4.82
CA GLY A 99 -21.48 -0.50 -3.45
C GLY A 99 -20.77 -1.39 -2.41
N LEU A 100 -21.03 -2.70 -2.45
CA LEU A 100 -20.35 -3.68 -1.58
C LEU A 100 -18.84 -3.73 -1.84
N GLY A 101 -18.43 -3.67 -3.11
CA GLY A 101 -17.03 -3.62 -3.53
C GLY A 101 -16.30 -2.39 -3.01
N MET A 102 -16.93 -1.21 -3.10
CA MET A 102 -16.42 0.05 -2.55
C MET A 102 -16.21 -0.05 -1.05
N ALA A 103 -17.19 -0.55 -0.30
CA ALA A 103 -17.06 -0.74 1.15
C ALA A 103 -15.88 -1.65 1.52
N ALA A 104 -15.73 -2.79 0.83
CA ALA A 104 -14.61 -3.71 1.03
C ALA A 104 -13.26 -3.07 0.67
N ALA A 105 -13.21 -2.29 -0.41
CA ALA A 105 -12.03 -1.57 -0.84
C ALA A 105 -11.62 -0.49 0.18
N LEU A 106 -12.56 0.30 0.68
CA LEU A 106 -12.32 1.33 1.71
C LEU A 106 -11.86 0.70 3.03
N TYR A 107 -12.52 -0.38 3.46
CA TYR A 107 -12.12 -1.16 4.63
C TYR A 107 -10.67 -1.65 4.53
N ALA A 108 -10.34 -2.30 3.41
CA ALA A 108 -9.00 -2.83 3.17
C ALA A 108 -7.95 -1.72 3.02
N LEU A 109 -8.31 -0.55 2.50
CA LEU A 109 -7.43 0.63 2.43
C LEU A 109 -7.14 1.17 3.84
N GLY A 110 -8.14 1.29 4.71
CA GLY A 110 -7.96 1.65 6.12
C GLY A 110 -7.01 0.69 6.85
N LEU A 111 -7.21 -0.62 6.69
CA LEU A 111 -6.31 -1.65 7.25
C LEU A 111 -4.87 -1.53 6.75
N ARG A 112 -4.68 -1.25 5.46
CA ARG A 112 -3.35 -1.08 4.84
C ARG A 112 -2.58 0.09 5.45
N HIS A 113 -3.28 1.15 5.84
CA HIS A 113 -2.70 2.29 6.55
C HIS A 113 -2.60 2.08 8.07
N GLY A 114 -2.91 0.87 8.54
CA GLY A 114 -2.69 0.44 9.92
C GLY A 114 -3.82 0.81 10.87
N ALA A 115 -5.02 1.09 10.34
CA ALA A 115 -6.21 1.26 11.16
C ALA A 115 -6.55 -0.04 11.92
N ARG A 116 -7.22 0.10 13.06
CA ARG A 116 -7.79 -1.05 13.79
C ARG A 116 -8.97 -1.61 12.98
N HIS A 117 -9.18 -2.92 13.03
CA HIS A 117 -10.23 -3.59 12.24
C HIS A 117 -11.62 -3.02 12.48
N TRP A 118 -12.01 -2.76 13.73
CA TRP A 118 -13.31 -2.16 14.02
C TRP A 118 -13.41 -0.72 13.49
N LEU A 119 -12.34 0.08 13.59
CA LEU A 119 -12.33 1.46 13.12
C LEU A 119 -12.42 1.53 11.59
N ALA A 120 -11.67 0.67 10.88
CA ALA A 120 -11.80 0.54 9.43
C ALA A 120 -13.21 0.08 9.03
N ALA A 121 -13.85 -0.79 9.82
CA ALA A 121 -15.23 -1.23 9.57
C ALA A 121 -16.22 -0.07 9.70
N LEU A 122 -16.06 0.79 10.72
CA LEU A 122 -16.86 2.00 10.87
C LEU A 122 -16.69 2.96 9.69
N GLY A 123 -15.47 3.10 9.15
CA GLY A 123 -15.25 3.93 7.95
C GLY A 123 -15.92 3.39 6.68
N ALA A 124 -16.21 2.09 6.61
CA ALA A 124 -16.94 1.48 5.49
C ALA A 124 -18.46 1.43 5.71
N ALA A 125 -18.93 1.65 6.95
CA ALA A 125 -20.33 1.52 7.32
C ALA A 125 -21.27 2.47 6.54
N PRO A 126 -20.92 3.75 6.27
CA PRO A 126 -21.78 4.64 5.48
C PRO A 126 -22.12 4.10 4.09
N ILE A 127 -21.14 3.54 3.37
CA ILE A 127 -21.41 2.92 2.06
C ILE A 127 -22.29 1.67 2.21
N LEU A 128 -22.13 0.89 3.28
CA LEU A 128 -22.91 -0.33 3.49
C LEU A 128 -24.36 -0.05 3.88
N LEU A 129 -24.59 0.99 4.69
CA LEU A 129 -25.83 1.15 5.46
C LEU A 129 -26.62 2.44 5.15
N ASP A 130 -26.02 3.47 4.54
CA ASP A 130 -26.75 4.72 4.29
C ASP A 130 -27.87 4.51 3.26
N GLY A 131 -29.11 4.80 3.64
CA GLY A 131 -30.30 4.57 2.84
C GLY A 131 -30.32 5.37 1.55
N TYR A 132 -29.64 6.52 1.50
CA TYR A 132 -29.52 7.29 0.26
C TYR A 132 -28.44 6.72 -0.66
N GLN A 133 -27.39 6.12 -0.11
CA GLN A 133 -26.45 5.30 -0.88
C GLN A 133 -27.18 4.09 -1.50
N LEU A 134 -27.99 3.41 -0.70
CA LEU A 134 -28.77 2.26 -1.17
C LEU A 134 -29.77 2.67 -2.27
N GLN A 135 -30.42 3.82 -2.10
CA GLN A 135 -31.37 4.34 -3.08
C GLN A 135 -30.67 4.75 -4.38
N ILE A 136 -29.51 5.43 -4.32
CA ILE A 136 -28.79 5.85 -5.53
C ILE A 136 -28.26 4.65 -6.33
N GLU A 137 -27.87 3.56 -5.66
CA GLU A 137 -27.45 2.32 -6.33
C GLU A 137 -28.59 1.65 -7.10
N GLN A 138 -29.84 1.87 -6.69
CA GLN A 138 -31.04 1.39 -7.40
C GLN A 138 -31.47 2.32 -8.54
N ASN A 139 -30.96 3.56 -8.60
CA ASN A 139 -31.27 4.51 -9.67
C ASN A 139 -30.34 4.32 -10.87
N ILE A 140 -30.87 4.52 -12.08
CA ILE A 140 -30.06 4.60 -13.31
C ILE A 140 -29.42 5.98 -13.40
N LEU A 141 -28.33 6.17 -12.65
CA LEU A 141 -27.60 7.43 -12.52
C LEU A 141 -26.09 7.20 -12.39
N SER A 142 -25.31 8.21 -12.80
CA SER A 142 -23.84 8.18 -12.84
C SER A 142 -23.14 8.14 -11.47
N ASP A 143 -23.86 8.44 -10.39
CA ASP A 143 -23.33 8.65 -9.04
C ASP A 143 -22.53 7.44 -8.51
N THR A 144 -23.10 6.22 -8.59
CA THR A 144 -22.45 5.00 -8.08
C THR A 144 -21.16 4.70 -8.84
N ALA A 145 -21.17 4.88 -10.17
CA ALA A 145 -20.00 4.67 -11.01
C ALA A 145 -18.91 5.70 -10.72
N PHE A 146 -19.30 6.96 -10.52
CA PHE A 146 -18.39 8.03 -10.13
C PHE A 146 -17.70 7.71 -8.79
N GLU A 147 -18.45 7.33 -7.76
CA GLU A 147 -17.89 6.94 -6.46
C GLU A 147 -16.93 5.75 -6.56
N ALA A 148 -17.29 4.72 -7.34
CA ALA A 148 -16.45 3.55 -7.54
C ALA A 148 -15.11 3.92 -8.20
N LEU A 149 -15.13 4.84 -9.17
CA LEU A 149 -13.93 5.38 -9.80
C LEU A 149 -13.10 6.22 -8.82
N LEU A 150 -13.72 7.03 -7.94
CA LEU A 150 -12.98 7.75 -6.90
C LEU A 150 -12.29 6.78 -5.93
N VAL A 151 -12.95 5.70 -5.52
CA VAL A 151 -12.34 4.66 -4.68
C VAL A 151 -11.16 3.99 -5.42
N ALA A 152 -11.30 3.72 -6.72
CA ALA A 152 -10.21 3.18 -7.53
C ALA A 152 -9.02 4.15 -7.62
N VAL A 153 -9.26 5.46 -7.80
CA VAL A 153 -8.23 6.51 -7.79
C VAL A 153 -7.48 6.51 -6.45
N LEU A 154 -8.20 6.42 -5.31
CA LEU A 154 -7.57 6.33 -4.00
C LEU A 154 -6.69 5.09 -3.86
N TRP A 155 -7.10 3.94 -4.42
CA TRP A 155 -6.30 2.73 -4.39
C TRP A 155 -5.05 2.79 -5.26
N LEU A 156 -5.15 3.38 -6.45
CA LEU A 156 -4.01 3.60 -7.33
C LEU A 156 -3.01 4.57 -6.68
N ALA A 157 -3.51 5.67 -6.11
CA ALA A 157 -2.68 6.70 -5.49
C ALA A 157 -2.09 6.27 -4.14
N ALA A 158 -2.89 5.70 -3.23
CA ALA A 158 -2.54 5.50 -1.83
C ALA A 158 -2.54 4.02 -1.36
N GLY A 159 -2.93 3.06 -2.20
CA GLY A 159 -3.04 1.65 -1.81
C GLY A 159 -1.71 0.91 -1.63
N ARG A 160 -0.61 1.38 -2.23
CA ARG A 160 0.72 0.71 -2.18
C ARG A 160 1.89 1.69 -2.13
N GLY A 161 2.12 2.32 -0.97
CA GLY A 161 3.17 3.32 -0.81
C GLY A 161 3.07 4.47 -1.82
N ALA A 162 4.10 5.31 -1.94
CA ALA A 162 4.10 6.38 -2.93
C ALA A 162 4.08 5.78 -4.36
N PRO A 163 3.14 6.21 -5.22
CA PRO A 163 3.03 5.68 -6.58
C PRO A 163 4.20 6.18 -7.43
N ARG A 164 4.69 5.31 -8.30
CA ARG A 164 5.64 5.69 -9.37
C ARG A 164 4.84 6.12 -10.60
N TRP A 165 5.53 6.72 -11.57
CA TRP A 165 4.93 7.28 -12.78
C TRP A 165 3.89 6.40 -13.49
N PRO A 166 4.00 5.05 -13.62
CA PRO A 166 2.97 4.27 -14.32
C PRO A 166 1.66 4.23 -13.54
N ARG A 167 1.76 4.05 -12.22
CA ARG A 167 0.59 3.99 -11.32
C ARG A 167 0.01 5.37 -11.05
N ALA A 168 0.84 6.41 -11.08
CA ALA A 168 0.37 7.79 -11.04
C ALA A 168 -0.36 8.18 -12.33
N GLY A 169 0.16 7.78 -13.50
CA GLY A 169 -0.52 7.89 -14.79
C GLY A 169 -1.86 7.17 -14.80
N ALA A 170 -1.90 5.92 -14.31
CA ALA A 170 -3.16 5.18 -14.16
C ALA A 170 -4.16 5.88 -13.22
N ALA A 171 -3.70 6.50 -12.13
CA ALA A 171 -4.56 7.30 -11.25
C ALA A 171 -5.11 8.54 -11.94
N GLY A 172 -4.29 9.24 -12.75
CA GLY A 172 -4.71 10.38 -13.56
C GLY A 172 -5.72 9.99 -14.65
N LEU A 173 -5.49 8.86 -15.33
CA LEU A 173 -6.42 8.31 -16.31
C LEU A 173 -7.76 7.92 -15.66
N ALA A 174 -7.73 7.17 -14.55
CA ALA A 174 -8.95 6.79 -13.82
C ALA A 174 -9.72 8.03 -13.33
N LEU A 175 -9.02 9.09 -12.92
CA LEU A 175 -9.66 10.34 -12.52
C LEU A 175 -10.29 11.06 -13.72
N ALA A 176 -9.63 11.12 -14.88
CA ALA A 176 -10.22 11.71 -16.08
C ALA A 176 -11.47 10.94 -16.54
N VAL A 177 -11.43 9.61 -16.45
CA VAL A 177 -12.62 8.77 -16.68
C VAL A 177 -13.73 9.11 -15.69
N ALA A 178 -13.41 9.32 -14.40
CA ALA A 178 -14.39 9.77 -13.42
C ALA A 178 -15.00 11.14 -13.78
N VAL A 179 -14.21 12.06 -14.35
CA VAL A 179 -14.70 13.38 -14.82
C VAL A 179 -15.67 13.22 -16.00
N LEU A 180 -15.41 12.29 -16.91
CA LEU A 180 -16.33 12.01 -18.02
C LEU A 180 -17.60 11.28 -17.56
N VAL A 181 -17.59 10.64 -16.40
CA VAL A 181 -18.81 10.12 -15.75
C VAL A 181 -19.54 11.24 -15.00
N ARG A 182 -18.79 12.17 -14.37
CA ARG A 182 -19.34 13.31 -13.64
C ARG A 182 -18.35 14.47 -13.53
N LEU A 183 -18.70 15.62 -14.09
CA LEU A 183 -17.80 16.77 -14.23
C LEU A 183 -17.28 17.34 -12.90
N VAL A 184 -18.03 17.20 -11.82
CA VAL A 184 -17.64 17.67 -10.47
C VAL A 184 -16.31 17.08 -9.98
N GLY A 185 -15.84 15.97 -10.57
CA GLY A 185 -14.53 15.38 -10.26
C GLY A 185 -13.33 16.17 -10.78
N ILE A 186 -13.51 17.17 -11.65
CA ILE A 186 -12.40 17.83 -12.36
C ILE A 186 -11.41 18.51 -11.42
N THR A 187 -11.89 19.04 -10.30
CA THR A 187 -11.07 19.73 -9.29
C THR A 187 -10.18 18.78 -8.49
N LEU A 188 -10.48 17.48 -8.50
CA LEU A 188 -9.75 16.46 -7.73
C LEU A 188 -8.35 16.16 -8.29
N ILE A 189 -8.02 16.68 -9.48
CA ILE A 189 -6.65 16.62 -10.01
C ILE A 189 -5.68 17.39 -9.09
N VAL A 190 -6.13 18.49 -8.48
CA VAL A 190 -5.33 19.33 -7.59
C VAL A 190 -4.87 18.57 -6.34
N PRO A 191 -5.76 17.96 -5.53
CA PRO A 191 -5.32 17.16 -4.38
C PRO A 191 -4.52 15.92 -4.78
N LEU A 192 -4.79 15.31 -5.94
CA LEU A 192 -3.99 14.19 -6.45
C LEU A 192 -2.54 14.62 -6.75
N LEU A 193 -2.34 15.71 -7.50
CA LEU A 193 -1.00 16.23 -7.80
C LEU A 193 -0.27 16.68 -6.53
N GLY A 194 -0.97 17.38 -5.63
CA GLY A 194 -0.43 17.77 -4.33
C GLY A 194 0.05 16.56 -3.52
N TYR A 195 -0.74 15.49 -3.48
CA TYR A 195 -0.36 14.22 -2.86
C TYR A 195 0.90 13.62 -3.49
N LEU A 196 0.98 13.54 -4.82
CA LEU A 196 2.12 12.95 -5.52
C LEU A 196 3.43 13.69 -5.21
N LEU A 197 3.38 15.03 -5.16
CA LEU A 197 4.53 15.87 -4.82
C LEU A 197 4.96 15.69 -3.35
N VAL A 198 4.00 15.62 -2.43
CA VAL A 198 4.27 15.46 -0.99
C VAL A 198 4.73 14.04 -0.66
N ALA A 199 4.01 13.02 -1.12
CA ALA A 199 4.29 11.60 -0.87
C ALA A 199 5.58 11.12 -1.56
N GLY A 200 5.89 11.67 -2.75
CA GLY A 200 7.13 11.40 -3.47
C GLY A 200 8.38 12.00 -2.80
N GLY A 201 8.20 12.85 -1.79
CA GLY A 201 9.30 13.44 -1.03
C GLY A 201 10.08 14.49 -1.82
N ALA A 202 9.40 15.34 -2.60
CA ALA A 202 10.04 16.35 -3.46
C ALA A 202 11.01 17.30 -2.72
N ARG A 203 10.84 17.42 -1.40
CA ARG A 203 11.66 18.24 -0.49
C ARG A 203 12.82 17.49 0.18
N ARG A 204 13.04 16.19 -0.10
CA ARG A 204 14.08 15.36 0.55
C ARG A 204 15.44 15.41 -0.15
N ASP A 205 15.50 14.97 -1.40
CA ASP A 205 16.72 14.94 -2.22
C ASP A 205 16.40 15.12 -3.72
N ARG A 206 17.43 15.36 -4.55
CA ARG A 206 17.22 15.60 -6.00
C ARG A 206 16.59 14.40 -6.72
N ALA A 207 16.89 13.17 -6.32
CA ALA A 207 16.36 11.98 -6.96
C ALA A 207 14.88 11.75 -6.59
N ALA A 208 14.49 12.02 -5.35
CA ALA A 208 13.12 12.00 -4.86
C ALA A 208 12.29 13.10 -5.52
N ARG A 209 12.86 14.30 -5.69
CA ARG A 209 12.25 15.39 -6.47
C ARG A 209 11.95 14.98 -7.90
N ARG A 210 12.93 14.44 -8.63
CA ARG A 210 12.72 13.95 -10.00
C ARG A 210 11.61 12.89 -10.07
N ARG A 211 11.58 11.93 -9.14
CA ARG A 211 10.54 10.89 -9.09
C ARG A 211 9.14 11.44 -8.78
N ALA A 212 9.05 12.42 -7.88
CA ALA A 212 7.78 13.04 -7.51
C ALA A 212 7.20 13.83 -8.69
N TRP A 213 8.03 14.65 -9.35
CA TRP A 213 7.64 15.39 -10.54
C TRP A 213 7.32 14.50 -11.72
N SER A 214 8.08 13.43 -11.98
CA SER A 214 7.73 12.51 -13.06
C SER A 214 6.41 11.78 -12.80
N SER A 215 6.09 11.49 -11.54
CA SER A 215 4.79 10.89 -11.19
C SER A 215 3.64 11.89 -11.33
N ALA A 216 3.83 13.14 -10.89
CA ALA A 216 2.85 14.20 -11.07
C ALA A 216 2.62 14.53 -12.56
N ALA A 217 3.69 14.63 -13.35
CA ALA A 217 3.63 14.86 -14.78
C ALA A 217 2.92 13.71 -15.51
N ALA A 218 3.20 12.45 -15.16
CA ALA A 218 2.50 11.31 -15.73
C ALA A 218 1.00 11.33 -15.40
N ALA A 219 0.63 11.63 -14.15
CA ALA A 219 -0.78 11.76 -13.76
C ALA A 219 -1.48 12.88 -14.55
N LEU A 220 -0.86 14.06 -14.65
CA LEU A 220 -1.40 15.19 -15.38
C LEU A 220 -1.48 14.91 -16.89
N ALA A 221 -0.46 14.29 -17.48
CA ALA A 221 -0.43 13.95 -18.90
C ALA A 221 -1.53 12.94 -19.26
N CYS A 222 -1.69 11.86 -18.49
CA CYS A 222 -2.78 10.91 -18.72
C CYS A 222 -4.16 11.55 -18.51
N PHE A 223 -4.30 12.40 -17.49
CA PHE A 223 -5.54 13.13 -17.22
C PHE A 223 -5.90 14.07 -18.39
N ALA A 224 -4.95 14.89 -18.83
CA ALA A 224 -5.11 15.83 -19.92
C ALA A 224 -5.31 15.15 -21.27
N ALA A 225 -4.67 14.00 -21.53
CA ALA A 225 -4.84 13.26 -22.78
C ALA A 225 -6.29 12.76 -22.95
N VAL A 226 -6.90 12.22 -21.90
CA VAL A 226 -8.29 11.74 -21.94
C VAL A 226 -9.26 12.91 -22.11
N LEU A 227 -9.12 13.97 -21.29
CA LEU A 227 -10.02 15.13 -21.38
C LEU A 227 -9.81 15.93 -22.67
N GLY A 228 -8.57 16.05 -23.16
CA GLY A 228 -8.26 16.71 -24.42
C GLY A 228 -8.81 15.94 -25.61
N GLY A 229 -8.71 14.61 -25.60
CA GLY A 229 -9.35 13.76 -26.61
C GLY A 229 -10.87 13.89 -26.61
N TYR A 230 -11.49 13.92 -25.42
CA TYR A 230 -12.93 14.14 -25.30
C TYR A 230 -13.35 15.56 -25.70
N ALA A 231 -12.56 16.58 -25.35
CA ALA A 231 -12.84 17.96 -25.75
C ALA A 231 -12.70 18.16 -27.27
N ALA A 232 -11.77 17.45 -27.92
CA ALA A 232 -11.67 17.41 -29.38
C ALA A 232 -12.88 16.71 -30.00
N TYR A 233 -13.35 15.62 -29.39
CA TYR A 233 -14.61 14.97 -29.80
C TYR A 233 -15.82 15.91 -29.65
N PHE A 234 -15.92 16.62 -28.53
CA PHE A 234 -16.96 17.61 -28.29
C PHE A 234 -16.90 18.75 -29.32
N GLN A 235 -15.70 19.26 -29.62
CA GLN A 235 -15.50 20.30 -30.64
C GLN A 235 -15.86 19.84 -32.04
N ALA A 236 -15.51 18.60 -32.41
CA ALA A 236 -15.85 18.05 -33.72
C ALA A 236 -17.37 17.94 -33.93
N GLN A 237 -18.13 17.71 -32.85
CA GLN A 237 -19.59 17.52 -32.90
C GLN A 237 -20.39 18.82 -32.75
N THR A 238 -19.90 19.77 -31.94
CA THR A 238 -20.65 20.98 -31.56
C THR A 238 -20.07 22.27 -32.14
N GLY A 239 -18.87 22.22 -32.71
CA GLY A 239 -18.13 23.39 -33.18
C GLY A 239 -17.52 24.26 -32.08
N ARG A 240 -17.71 23.92 -30.80
CA ARG A 240 -17.19 24.68 -29.64
C ARG A 240 -16.29 23.80 -28.78
N TRP A 241 -15.28 24.35 -28.12
CA TRP A 241 -14.48 23.59 -27.15
C TRP A 241 -15.22 23.49 -25.81
N GLY A 242 -15.28 22.28 -25.24
CA GLY A 242 -15.97 22.05 -23.97
C GLY A 242 -15.94 20.58 -23.57
N LEU A 243 -16.52 20.28 -22.41
CA LEU A 243 -16.79 18.92 -21.95
C LEU A 243 -18.29 18.64 -21.79
N SER A 244 -19.12 19.68 -21.88
CA SER A 244 -20.58 19.64 -21.83
C SER A 244 -21.12 21.01 -22.28
N PRO A 245 -22.33 21.08 -22.88
CA PRO A 245 -23.01 22.33 -23.18
C PRO A 245 -23.48 23.10 -21.94
N SER A 246 -23.62 22.47 -20.77
CA SER A 246 -24.27 23.06 -19.57
C SER A 246 -23.35 23.96 -18.72
N SER A 247 -22.33 24.58 -19.31
CA SER A 247 -21.38 25.41 -18.55
C SER A 247 -21.89 26.84 -18.25
N GLY A 248 -22.68 27.44 -19.15
CA GLY A 248 -23.18 28.82 -18.99
C GLY A 248 -24.39 28.92 -18.06
N ASN A 249 -25.35 28.00 -18.20
CA ASN A 249 -26.62 28.00 -17.47
C ASN A 249 -26.45 27.64 -15.98
N VAL A 250 -25.58 26.68 -15.65
CA VAL A 250 -25.30 26.32 -14.26
C VAL A 250 -24.59 27.48 -13.53
N LEU A 251 -23.64 28.15 -14.19
CA LEU A 251 -22.97 29.31 -13.62
C LEU A 251 -23.92 30.50 -13.45
N TYR A 252 -24.85 30.68 -14.40
CA TYR A 252 -25.94 31.63 -14.27
C TYR A 252 -26.81 31.31 -13.06
N GLY A 253 -27.24 30.08 -12.85
CA GLY A 253 -28.08 29.74 -11.70
C GLY A 253 -27.45 30.12 -10.35
N ARG A 254 -26.16 29.81 -10.18
CA ARG A 254 -25.38 30.16 -8.97
C ARG A 254 -25.29 31.66 -8.72
N THR A 255 -25.08 32.43 -9.78
CA THR A 255 -24.89 33.88 -9.72
C THR A 255 -26.22 34.63 -9.64
N ALA A 256 -27.24 34.19 -10.38
CA ALA A 256 -28.59 34.71 -10.36
C ALA A 256 -29.22 34.65 -8.96
N GLN A 257 -28.97 33.60 -8.19
CA GLN A 257 -29.51 33.51 -6.83
C GLN A 257 -29.02 34.66 -5.91
N VAL A 258 -27.80 35.16 -6.12
CA VAL A 258 -27.13 36.12 -5.21
C VAL A 258 -26.93 37.52 -5.81
N ALA A 259 -27.13 37.69 -7.11
CA ALA A 259 -26.82 38.93 -7.82
C ALA A 259 -27.67 40.14 -7.38
N ASP A 260 -27.05 41.15 -6.79
CA ASP A 260 -27.64 42.48 -6.66
C ASP A 260 -27.46 43.26 -7.97
N CYS A 261 -28.47 43.21 -8.84
CA CYS A 261 -28.41 43.83 -10.16
C CYS A 261 -28.25 45.36 -10.13
N SER A 262 -28.61 46.03 -9.03
CA SER A 262 -28.40 47.48 -8.89
C SER A 262 -26.93 47.89 -8.85
N ARG A 263 -26.05 46.94 -8.51
CA ARG A 263 -24.59 47.13 -8.41
C ARG A 263 -23.82 46.63 -9.63
N LEU A 264 -24.52 46.12 -10.65
CA LEU A 264 -23.91 45.60 -11.86
C LEU A 264 -23.93 46.65 -12.97
N ARG A 265 -22.82 46.76 -13.71
CA ARG A 265 -22.78 47.50 -14.97
C ARG A 265 -22.99 46.51 -16.11
N LEU A 266 -24.24 46.35 -16.54
CA LEU A 266 -24.63 45.46 -17.64
C LEU A 266 -25.10 46.28 -18.82
N ASP A 267 -24.79 45.82 -20.03
CA ASP A 267 -25.44 46.34 -21.23
C ASP A 267 -26.94 45.95 -21.23
N PRO A 268 -27.80 46.65 -22.01
CA PRO A 268 -29.24 46.40 -22.00
C PRO A 268 -29.63 44.96 -22.36
N VAL A 269 -28.84 44.27 -23.18
CA VAL A 269 -29.13 42.89 -23.59
C VAL A 269 -28.84 41.92 -22.45
N THR A 270 -27.65 42.02 -21.84
CA THR A 270 -27.28 41.17 -20.68
C THR A 270 -28.10 41.50 -19.45
N ALA A 271 -28.57 42.75 -19.29
CA ALA A 271 -29.45 43.15 -18.19
C ALA A 271 -30.77 42.36 -18.14
N GLN A 272 -31.23 41.78 -19.27
CA GLN A 272 -32.39 40.88 -19.30
C GLN A 272 -32.18 39.61 -18.46
N MET A 273 -30.92 39.27 -18.14
CA MET A 273 -30.56 38.13 -17.30
C MET A 273 -30.81 38.39 -15.81
N CYS A 274 -31.06 39.64 -15.41
CA CYS A 274 -31.33 39.99 -14.03
C CYS A 274 -32.61 39.35 -13.50
N PRO A 275 -32.56 38.65 -12.35
CA PRO A 275 -33.77 38.11 -11.75
C PRO A 275 -34.69 39.21 -11.22
N GLY A 276 -35.98 39.14 -11.57
CA GLY A 276 -36.98 40.13 -11.14
C GLY A 276 -37.39 40.04 -9.67
N LEU A 277 -37.11 38.91 -8.98
CA LEU A 277 -37.41 38.75 -7.57
C LEU A 277 -36.30 39.35 -6.68
N PRO A 278 -36.64 40.00 -5.55
CA PRO A 278 -35.65 40.53 -4.62
C PRO A 278 -34.87 39.40 -3.93
N LEU A 279 -33.65 39.72 -3.44
CA LEU A 279 -32.83 38.80 -2.66
C LEU A 279 -33.62 38.22 -1.47
N GLY A 280 -33.47 36.93 -1.21
CA GLY A 280 -34.21 36.22 -0.16
C GLY A 280 -35.59 35.68 -0.57
N ARG A 281 -36.17 36.16 -1.68
CA ARG A 281 -37.40 35.58 -2.29
C ARG A 281 -37.13 34.83 -3.59
N ARG A 282 -35.87 34.77 -4.02
CA ARG A 282 -35.47 34.08 -5.25
C ARG A 282 -35.57 32.56 -5.08
N PRO A 283 -35.99 31.82 -6.13
CA PRO A 283 -35.94 30.37 -6.14
C PRO A 283 -34.49 29.85 -6.08
N GLY A 284 -34.37 28.54 -5.95
CA GLY A 284 -33.09 27.83 -5.92
C GLY A 284 -32.26 27.96 -7.19
N VAL A 285 -30.99 27.60 -7.09
CA VAL A 285 -30.05 27.57 -8.23
C VAL A 285 -30.59 26.71 -9.36
N ASP A 286 -31.14 25.53 -9.04
CA ASP A 286 -31.74 24.56 -9.98
C ASP A 286 -32.76 25.23 -10.92
N VAL A 287 -33.65 26.08 -10.38
CA VAL A 287 -34.69 26.76 -11.16
C VAL A 287 -34.10 27.73 -12.17
N TYR A 288 -33.04 28.45 -11.79
CA TYR A 288 -32.37 29.39 -12.69
C TYR A 288 -31.48 28.67 -13.72
N ALA A 289 -30.85 27.56 -13.34
CA ALA A 289 -30.00 26.77 -14.23
C ALA A 289 -30.80 26.09 -15.36
N HIS A 290 -32.08 25.83 -15.13
CA HIS A 290 -33.00 25.22 -16.12
C HIS A 290 -33.99 26.23 -16.73
N ARG A 291 -33.74 27.53 -16.58
CA ARG A 291 -34.64 28.59 -17.06
C ARG A 291 -34.64 28.77 -18.59
N ASP A 292 -33.62 28.25 -19.25
CA ASP A 292 -33.38 28.35 -20.70
C ASP A 292 -34.49 27.68 -21.55
N GLY A 293 -35.35 26.90 -20.91
CA GLY A 293 -36.54 26.29 -21.51
C GLY A 293 -37.76 27.20 -21.56
N ASP A 294 -37.69 28.44 -21.06
CA ASP A 294 -38.77 29.42 -21.16
C ASP A 294 -38.72 30.14 -22.52
N PRO A 295 -39.63 29.82 -23.47
CA PRO A 295 -39.60 30.41 -24.82
C PRO A 295 -39.89 31.92 -24.82
N SER A 296 -40.33 32.49 -23.69
CA SER A 296 -40.60 33.93 -23.55
C SER A 296 -39.42 34.72 -22.99
N TRP A 297 -38.29 34.07 -22.68
CA TRP A 297 -37.14 34.69 -22.03
C TRP A 297 -35.80 34.27 -22.66
N PRO A 298 -34.90 35.22 -23.02
CA PRO A 298 -35.05 36.68 -22.94
C PRO A 298 -35.98 37.23 -24.03
N ALA A 299 -36.53 38.42 -23.80
CA ALA A 299 -37.43 39.10 -24.73
C ALA A 299 -36.74 39.47 -26.06
N TYR A 300 -35.44 39.70 -26.04
CA TYR A 300 -34.62 39.94 -27.22
C TYR A 300 -33.30 39.16 -27.15
N LEU A 301 -33.00 38.43 -28.22
CA LEU A 301 -31.74 37.72 -28.42
C LEU A 301 -31.06 38.24 -29.70
N PRO A 302 -29.88 38.89 -29.60
CA PRO A 302 -29.15 39.38 -30.77
C PRO A 302 -28.83 38.26 -31.78
N PRO A 303 -28.83 38.54 -33.10
CA PRO A 303 -28.45 37.55 -34.11
C PRO A 303 -27.07 36.95 -33.83
N GLY A 304 -26.98 35.62 -33.86
CA GLY A 304 -25.73 34.89 -33.62
C GLY A 304 -25.33 34.73 -32.14
N THR A 305 -26.13 35.24 -31.19
CA THR A 305 -25.93 34.99 -29.76
C THR A 305 -26.91 33.93 -29.25
N THR A 306 -26.46 33.10 -28.32
CA THR A 306 -27.34 32.12 -27.64
C THR A 306 -27.68 32.59 -26.23
N VAL A 307 -28.77 32.09 -25.65
CA VAL A 307 -29.16 32.38 -24.26
C VAL A 307 -28.02 32.01 -23.30
N THR A 308 -27.36 30.88 -23.54
CA THR A 308 -26.20 30.42 -22.76
C THR A 308 -25.01 31.39 -22.82
N ASP A 309 -24.81 32.08 -23.95
CA ASP A 309 -23.75 33.10 -24.09
C ASP A 309 -24.08 34.34 -23.22
N LEU A 310 -25.34 34.79 -23.20
CA LEU A 310 -25.79 35.90 -22.34
C LEU A 310 -25.73 35.54 -20.85
N GLN A 311 -26.14 34.33 -20.50
CA GLN A 311 -26.03 33.79 -19.15
C GLN A 311 -24.59 33.74 -18.66
N HIS A 312 -23.67 33.28 -19.52
CA HIS A 312 -22.25 33.28 -19.22
C HIS A 312 -21.72 34.71 -19.00
N ALA A 313 -22.08 35.65 -19.88
CA ALA A 313 -21.67 37.06 -19.75
C ALA A 313 -22.18 37.68 -18.43
N PHE A 314 -23.46 37.47 -18.10
CA PHE A 314 -24.05 37.89 -16.83
C PHE A 314 -23.31 37.29 -15.64
N ALA A 315 -23.08 35.98 -15.65
CA ALA A 315 -22.45 35.29 -14.53
C ALA A 315 -21.01 35.78 -14.30
N VAL A 316 -20.25 36.02 -15.37
CA VAL A 316 -18.91 36.62 -15.30
C VAL A 316 -18.97 38.05 -14.71
N ALA A 317 -19.97 38.86 -15.08
CA ALA A 317 -20.14 40.19 -14.52
C ALA A 317 -20.43 40.15 -13.01
N VAL A 318 -21.28 39.23 -12.56
CA VAL A 318 -21.57 39.01 -11.13
C VAL A 318 -20.32 38.54 -10.38
N LEU A 319 -19.59 37.56 -10.91
CA LEU A 319 -18.38 37.04 -10.27
C LEU A 319 -17.30 38.11 -10.08
N ARG A 320 -17.20 39.07 -11.00
CA ARG A 320 -16.25 40.19 -10.90
C ARG A 320 -16.70 41.25 -9.89
N ALA A 321 -17.99 41.57 -9.87
CA ALA A 321 -18.53 42.67 -9.07
C ALA A 321 -18.91 42.24 -7.64
N GLN A 322 -19.30 40.99 -7.44
CA GLN A 322 -19.88 40.45 -6.19
C GLN A 322 -19.26 39.09 -5.79
N PRO A 323 -17.92 38.96 -5.77
CA PRO A 323 -17.27 37.67 -5.52
C PRO A 323 -17.55 37.11 -4.11
N LEU A 324 -17.70 37.98 -3.11
CA LEU A 324 -17.95 37.57 -1.73
C LEU A 324 -19.38 37.06 -1.52
N ASP A 325 -20.36 37.62 -2.22
CA ASP A 325 -21.76 37.17 -2.16
C ASP A 325 -21.90 35.77 -2.79
N VAL A 326 -21.24 35.55 -3.92
CA VAL A 326 -21.15 34.22 -4.56
C VAL A 326 -20.46 33.23 -3.63
N LEU A 327 -19.30 33.58 -3.07
CA LEU A 327 -18.57 32.72 -2.13
C LEU A 327 -19.41 32.39 -0.89
N GLY A 328 -20.10 33.37 -0.32
CA GLY A 328 -20.98 33.19 0.85
C GLY A 328 -22.10 32.19 0.55
N GLY A 329 -22.70 32.27 -0.64
CA GLY A 329 -23.69 31.31 -1.11
C GLY A 329 -23.14 29.89 -1.24
N VAL A 330 -21.95 29.74 -1.84
CA VAL A 330 -21.26 28.44 -1.96
C VAL A 330 -20.91 27.84 -0.59
N LEU A 331 -20.42 28.65 0.34
CA LEU A 331 -20.07 28.19 1.69
C LEU A 331 -21.32 27.81 2.50
N THR A 332 -22.43 28.52 2.30
CA THR A 332 -23.73 28.19 2.90
C THR A 332 -24.20 26.81 2.42
N ASP A 333 -24.16 26.58 1.10
CA ASP A 333 -24.53 25.30 0.50
C ASP A 333 -23.58 24.16 0.92
N PHE A 334 -22.28 24.44 1.01
CA PHE A 334 -21.31 23.48 1.52
C PHE A 334 -21.59 23.09 2.98
N ALA A 335 -21.97 24.05 3.83
CA ALA A 335 -22.26 23.81 5.25
C ALA A 335 -23.51 22.93 5.45
N LYS A 336 -24.52 23.03 4.56
CA LYS A 336 -25.74 22.20 4.61
C LYS A 336 -25.43 20.70 4.60
N GLY A 337 -24.36 20.28 3.90
CA GLY A 337 -23.91 18.88 3.85
C GLY A 337 -23.54 18.28 5.21
N PHE A 338 -23.32 19.13 6.23
CA PHE A 338 -22.97 18.72 7.59
C PHE A 338 -24.14 18.84 8.59
N ALA A 339 -25.36 19.11 8.13
CA ALA A 339 -26.54 19.17 8.98
C ALA A 339 -26.85 17.80 9.65
N PRO A 340 -27.38 17.80 10.90
CA PRO A 340 -27.71 16.56 11.64
C PRO A 340 -28.80 15.72 10.96
N THR A 341 -29.72 16.38 10.28
CA THR A 341 -30.86 15.78 9.59
C THR A 341 -30.88 16.21 8.15
N ARG A 342 -31.25 15.30 7.25
CA ARG A 342 -31.43 15.62 5.84
C ARG A 342 -32.81 16.22 5.62
N THR A 343 -32.87 17.55 5.52
CA THR A 343 -34.09 18.34 5.30
C THR A 343 -33.97 19.16 4.02
N THR A 344 -35.10 19.66 3.51
CA THR A 344 -35.13 20.61 2.40
C THR A 344 -35.23 22.02 2.96
N ALA A 345 -34.23 22.86 2.70
CA ALA A 345 -34.32 24.30 2.95
C ALA A 345 -34.90 25.03 1.72
N PRO A 346 -35.41 26.27 1.87
CA PRO A 346 -35.85 27.07 0.74
C PRO A 346 -34.76 27.19 -0.33
N GLY A 347 -35.11 26.87 -1.58
CA GLY A 347 -34.19 26.91 -2.71
C GLY A 347 -33.33 25.65 -2.89
N ASP A 348 -33.45 24.64 -2.03
CA ASP A 348 -32.81 23.34 -2.24
C ASP A 348 -33.64 22.46 -3.18
N VAL A 349 -32.97 21.54 -3.88
CA VAL A 349 -33.64 20.42 -4.53
C VAL A 349 -34.36 19.56 -3.45
N PRO A 350 -35.65 19.23 -3.59
CA PRO A 350 -36.40 18.49 -2.58
C PRO A 350 -35.76 17.14 -2.20
N VAL A 351 -35.60 16.88 -0.90
CA VAL A 351 -34.92 15.68 -0.37
C VAL A 351 -35.70 14.41 -0.66
N GLU A 352 -37.02 14.52 -0.81
CA GLU A 352 -37.91 13.42 -1.15
C GLU A 352 -37.60 12.78 -2.51
N ARG A 353 -36.97 13.51 -3.45
CA ARG A 353 -36.46 12.94 -4.70
C ARG A 353 -35.43 11.82 -4.44
N TRP A 354 -34.73 11.92 -3.32
CA TRP A 354 -33.66 11.00 -2.90
C TRP A 354 -34.12 10.06 -1.77
N GLN A 355 -35.42 10.01 -1.48
CA GLN A 355 -36.00 9.09 -0.51
C GLN A 355 -36.75 7.94 -1.20
N PHE A 356 -36.70 6.76 -0.58
CA PHE A 356 -37.55 5.63 -0.95
C PHE A 356 -39.03 6.05 -0.88
N GLN A 357 -39.75 5.84 -1.98
CA GLN A 357 -41.17 6.13 -2.10
C GLN A 357 -41.97 4.83 -1.94
N THR A 358 -43.20 4.92 -1.43
CA THR A 358 -44.08 3.74 -1.26
C THR A 358 -44.72 3.28 -2.56
N ASP A 359 -44.61 4.10 -3.59
CA ASP A 359 -45.08 3.91 -4.95
C ASP A 359 -43.93 4.22 -5.89
N TYR A 360 -44.00 3.74 -7.14
CA TYR A 360 -42.92 3.96 -8.09
C TYR A 360 -42.84 5.46 -8.41
N PRO A 361 -41.69 6.14 -8.17
CA PRO A 361 -41.58 7.57 -8.42
C PRO A 361 -41.61 7.87 -9.92
N ARG A 362 -42.39 8.89 -10.30
CA ARG A 362 -42.57 9.34 -11.69
C ARG A 362 -42.16 10.80 -11.77
N TYR A 363 -40.95 11.08 -12.23
CA TYR A 363 -40.40 12.45 -12.30
C TYR A 363 -40.64 13.15 -13.64
N LEU A 364 -40.98 12.39 -14.69
CA LEU A 364 -41.55 12.91 -15.94
C LEU A 364 -43.07 12.61 -15.92
N ASP A 365 -43.56 11.83 -16.88
CA ASP A 365 -44.92 11.30 -16.92
C ASP A 365 -44.94 9.76 -16.81
N ASP A 366 -46.12 9.20 -16.52
CA ASP A 366 -46.30 7.75 -16.36
C ASP A 366 -46.06 6.99 -17.67
N ALA A 367 -46.48 7.54 -18.81
CA ALA A 367 -46.36 6.87 -20.10
C ALA A 367 -44.88 6.72 -20.50
N THR A 368 -44.07 7.78 -20.33
CA THR A 368 -42.63 7.77 -20.60
C THR A 368 -41.90 6.80 -19.68
N THR A 369 -42.22 6.80 -18.39
CA THR A 369 -41.62 5.88 -17.41
C THR A 369 -41.95 4.43 -17.76
N ARG A 370 -43.22 4.14 -18.04
CA ARG A 370 -43.69 2.80 -18.41
C ARG A 370 -43.11 2.32 -19.74
N ALA A 371 -43.00 3.20 -20.74
CA ALA A 371 -42.40 2.86 -22.03
C ALA A 371 -40.93 2.46 -21.86
N ALA A 372 -40.16 3.21 -21.06
CA ALA A 372 -38.76 2.90 -20.80
C ALA A 372 -38.58 1.54 -20.09
N THR A 373 -39.36 1.24 -19.05
CA THR A 373 -39.22 -0.05 -18.34
C THR A 373 -39.68 -1.23 -19.20
N LEU A 374 -40.75 -1.07 -19.98
CA LEU A 374 -41.21 -2.11 -20.92
C LEU A 374 -40.17 -2.36 -22.02
N ALA A 375 -39.55 -1.30 -22.55
CA ALA A 375 -38.55 -1.42 -23.61
C ALA A 375 -37.30 -2.19 -23.16
N HIS A 376 -36.88 -2.06 -21.89
CA HIS A 376 -35.64 -2.65 -21.39
C HIS A 376 -35.80 -3.93 -20.57
N ASP A 377 -36.90 -4.09 -19.84
CA ASP A 377 -37.12 -5.24 -18.94
C ASP A 377 -38.44 -5.97 -19.23
N GLY A 378 -39.20 -5.57 -20.26
CA GLY A 378 -40.47 -6.20 -20.63
C GLY A 378 -41.56 -6.13 -19.57
N THR A 379 -41.36 -5.33 -18.52
CA THR A 379 -42.25 -5.23 -17.36
C THR A 379 -42.57 -3.77 -17.02
N PRO A 380 -43.80 -3.48 -16.59
CA PRO A 380 -44.15 -2.15 -16.10
C PRO A 380 -43.44 -1.85 -14.78
N PRO A 381 -43.33 -0.57 -14.39
CA PRO A 381 -42.73 -0.20 -13.11
C PRO A 381 -43.64 -0.65 -11.96
N GLU A 382 -43.08 -1.41 -11.02
CA GLU A 382 -43.78 -1.99 -9.87
C GLU A 382 -43.00 -1.78 -8.57
N VAL A 383 -43.75 -1.67 -7.46
CA VAL A 383 -43.19 -1.52 -6.12
C VAL A 383 -43.81 -2.53 -5.16
N ASN A 384 -42.96 -3.29 -4.46
CA ASN A 384 -43.40 -4.06 -3.30
C ASN A 384 -43.58 -3.11 -2.11
N ARG A 385 -44.82 -2.66 -1.92
CA ARG A 385 -45.17 -1.61 -0.95
C ARG A 385 -44.75 -1.92 0.50
N PRO A 386 -44.91 -3.16 1.04
CA PRO A 386 -44.37 -3.50 2.36
C PRO A 386 -42.86 -3.29 2.49
N LEU A 387 -42.07 -3.78 1.53
CA LEU A 387 -40.62 -3.60 1.54
C LEU A 387 -40.22 -2.12 1.38
N ALA A 388 -40.86 -1.42 0.45
CA ALA A 388 -40.64 0.02 0.24
C ALA A 388 -40.97 0.85 1.49
N THR A 389 -42.04 0.51 2.21
CA THR A 389 -42.43 1.16 3.47
C THR A 389 -41.38 0.94 4.55
N PHE A 390 -40.86 -0.29 4.69
CA PHE A 390 -39.75 -0.59 5.60
C PHE A 390 -38.49 0.22 5.24
N LEU A 391 -38.09 0.23 3.97
CA LEU A 391 -36.90 0.93 3.49
C LEU A 391 -37.01 2.45 3.70
N ARG A 392 -38.20 3.03 3.45
CA ARG A 392 -38.48 4.44 3.72
C ARG A 392 -38.39 4.75 5.22
N GLY A 393 -38.95 3.90 6.07
CA GLY A 393 -38.86 4.02 7.52
C GLY A 393 -37.41 3.95 8.01
N TYR A 394 -36.65 2.97 7.52
CA TYR A 394 -35.22 2.83 7.78
C TYR A 394 -34.46 4.10 7.38
N GLN A 395 -34.62 4.56 6.13
CA GLN A 395 -33.88 5.70 5.59
C GLN A 395 -34.19 7.03 6.31
N ARG A 396 -35.45 7.27 6.70
CA ARG A 396 -35.86 8.52 7.38
C ARG A 396 -35.59 8.52 8.89
N GLY A 397 -35.54 7.33 9.51
CA GLY A 397 -35.29 7.17 10.94
C GLY A 397 -33.80 7.27 11.28
N ALA A 398 -33.11 6.14 11.26
CA ALA A 398 -31.70 6.03 11.67
C ALA A 398 -30.78 5.50 10.57
N GLY A 399 -31.33 5.11 9.42
CA GLY A 399 -30.62 4.48 8.32
C GLY A 399 -29.88 5.47 7.41
N TYR A 400 -29.40 6.61 7.91
CA TYR A 400 -28.56 7.53 7.14
C TYR A 400 -27.40 8.03 8.01
N THR A 401 -26.31 8.42 7.37
CA THR A 401 -25.14 8.98 8.04
C THR A 401 -25.37 10.46 8.35
N PRO A 402 -25.40 10.88 9.63
CA PRO A 402 -25.60 12.27 9.99
C PRO A 402 -24.42 13.14 9.56
N GLY A 403 -24.71 14.35 9.08
CA GLY A 403 -23.69 15.32 8.67
C GLY A 403 -22.65 15.65 9.75
N PRO A 404 -22.99 15.74 11.05
CA PRO A 404 -22.00 15.95 12.11
C PRO A 404 -20.95 14.84 12.21
N LEU A 405 -21.29 13.59 11.85
CA LEU A 405 -20.29 12.51 11.78
C LEU A 405 -19.33 12.71 10.61
N LEU A 406 -19.82 13.18 9.46
CA LEU A 406 -18.99 13.54 8.31
C LEU A 406 -18.09 14.73 8.63
N ALA A 407 -18.60 15.74 9.34
CA ALA A 407 -17.82 16.88 9.83
C ALA A 407 -16.72 16.43 10.80
N ALA A 408 -17.06 15.59 11.78
CA ALA A 408 -16.09 15.03 12.71
C ALA A 408 -15.02 14.21 11.98
N ALA A 409 -15.40 13.42 10.97
CA ALA A 409 -14.47 12.65 10.16
C ALA A 409 -13.54 13.55 9.32
N ALA A 410 -14.06 14.64 8.74
CA ALA A 410 -13.27 15.64 8.05
C ALA A 410 -12.28 16.35 8.98
N LEU A 411 -12.72 16.78 10.17
CA LEU A 411 -11.88 17.41 11.19
C LEU A 411 -10.78 16.48 11.69
N LEU A 412 -11.10 15.20 11.94
CA LEU A 412 -10.11 14.18 12.29
C LEU A 412 -9.12 13.94 11.15
N GLY A 413 -9.57 13.96 9.90
CA GLY A 413 -8.74 13.90 8.71
C GLY A 413 -7.75 15.06 8.65
N LEU A 414 -8.23 16.30 8.80
CA LEU A 414 -7.40 17.50 8.85
C LEU A 414 -6.41 17.44 10.02
N ALA A 415 -6.88 17.13 11.22
CA ALA A 415 -6.04 17.01 12.40
C ALA A 415 -4.95 15.96 12.21
N GLY A 416 -5.27 14.77 11.71
CA GLY A 416 -4.28 13.72 11.45
C GLY A 416 -3.33 14.02 10.28
N GLY A 417 -3.79 14.79 9.28
CA GLY A 417 -2.97 15.26 8.16
C GLY A 417 -2.00 16.40 8.52
N LEU A 418 -2.36 17.22 9.52
CA LEU A 418 -1.57 18.36 9.98
C LEU A 418 -0.74 18.06 11.24
N ALA A 419 -1.10 17.04 12.02
CA ALA A 419 -0.45 16.73 13.29
C ALA A 419 1.07 16.43 13.17
N PRO A 420 1.88 16.92 14.12
CA PRO A 420 3.26 16.46 14.29
C PRO A 420 3.28 15.01 14.86
N GLY A 421 4.27 14.18 14.48
CA GLY A 421 4.44 12.82 15.05
C GLY A 421 4.41 11.67 14.04
N ARG A 422 3.57 10.62 14.27
CA ARG A 422 3.43 9.41 13.41
C ARG A 422 3.14 9.78 11.95
N ALA A 423 2.39 10.85 11.73
CA ALA A 423 2.12 11.46 10.43
C ALA A 423 3.41 11.92 9.70
N ARG A 424 4.42 12.47 10.39
CA ARG A 424 5.68 12.89 9.76
C ARG A 424 6.59 11.71 9.34
N ARG A 425 6.40 10.53 9.94
CA ARG A 425 7.29 9.36 9.79
C ARG A 425 6.68 8.19 9.02
N SER A 426 5.40 8.24 8.67
CA SER A 426 4.69 7.20 7.90
C SER A 426 3.93 7.83 6.73
N GLY A 427 3.78 7.11 5.61
CA GLY A 427 3.03 7.57 4.42
C GLY A 427 1.54 7.84 4.67
N ILE A 428 1.06 7.62 5.90
CA ILE A 428 -0.33 7.85 6.30
C ILE A 428 -0.71 9.33 6.19
N ARG A 429 0.18 10.28 6.50
CA ARG A 429 -0.13 11.72 6.47
C ARG A 429 -0.58 12.17 5.10
N SER A 430 0.22 11.84 4.09
CA SER A 430 -0.09 12.20 2.70
C SER A 430 -1.37 11.51 2.24
N ALA A 431 -1.59 10.25 2.65
CA ALA A 431 -2.85 9.55 2.35
C ALA A 431 -4.05 10.23 3.02
N THR A 432 -3.97 10.58 4.31
CA THR A 432 -5.02 11.31 5.03
C THR A 432 -5.31 12.65 4.36
N LEU A 433 -4.29 13.43 4.03
CA LEU A 433 -4.47 14.72 3.33
C LEU A 433 -5.10 14.55 1.96
N LEU A 434 -4.71 13.52 1.19
CA LEU A 434 -5.33 13.22 -0.10
C LEU A 434 -6.83 12.94 0.07
N VAL A 435 -7.19 11.97 0.92
CA VAL A 435 -8.60 11.58 1.09
C VAL A 435 -9.43 12.74 1.66
N THR A 436 -8.89 13.49 2.62
CA THR A 436 -9.57 14.66 3.21
C THR A 436 -9.78 15.75 2.16
N ALA A 437 -8.74 16.09 1.39
CA ALA A 437 -8.84 17.12 0.36
C ALA A 437 -9.73 16.70 -0.81
N CYS A 438 -9.74 15.42 -1.19
CA CYS A 438 -10.68 14.91 -2.17
C CYS A 438 -12.13 15.00 -1.67
N GLY A 439 -12.38 14.59 -0.42
CA GLY A 439 -13.72 14.64 0.19
C GLY A 439 -14.25 16.06 0.32
N LEU A 440 -13.47 16.97 0.89
CA LEU A 440 -13.88 18.38 0.99
C LEU A 440 -13.96 19.04 -0.39
N GLY A 441 -13.02 18.73 -1.29
CA GLY A 441 -12.95 19.30 -2.63
C GLY A 441 -14.14 18.94 -3.50
N VAL A 442 -14.56 17.67 -3.51
CA VAL A 442 -15.73 17.25 -4.31
C VAL A 442 -17.03 17.88 -3.78
N LEU A 443 -17.20 17.95 -2.46
CA LEU A 443 -18.38 18.57 -1.85
C LEU A 443 -18.41 20.09 -2.06
N LEU A 444 -17.25 20.75 -1.98
CA LEU A 444 -17.15 22.18 -2.28
C LEU A 444 -17.39 22.46 -3.76
N THR A 445 -16.92 21.59 -4.65
CA THR A 445 -17.18 21.71 -6.09
C THR A 445 -18.66 21.51 -6.39
N ALA A 446 -19.32 20.54 -5.77
CA ALA A 446 -20.76 20.37 -5.86
C ALA A 446 -21.51 21.62 -5.37
N ALA A 447 -21.17 22.14 -4.18
CA ALA A 447 -21.79 23.35 -3.62
C ALA A 447 -21.53 24.62 -4.45
N ALA A 448 -20.42 24.65 -5.22
CA ALA A 448 -20.14 25.72 -6.16
C ALA A 448 -21.13 25.73 -7.34
N PHE A 449 -21.68 24.58 -7.69
CA PHE A 449 -22.78 24.47 -8.63
C PHE A 449 -24.12 24.68 -7.92
N GLU A 450 -24.55 23.73 -7.08
CA GLU A 450 -25.78 23.81 -6.29
C GLU A 450 -25.77 22.80 -5.13
N PHE A 451 -26.60 23.05 -4.12
CA PHE A 451 -26.83 22.05 -3.07
C PHE A 451 -27.92 21.06 -3.46
N SER A 452 -27.57 19.77 -3.44
CA SER A 452 -28.51 18.66 -3.44
C SER A 452 -27.94 17.55 -2.56
N TRP A 453 -28.81 16.86 -1.80
CA TRP A 453 -28.41 15.72 -0.97
C TRP A 453 -27.79 14.58 -1.79
N ARG A 454 -28.16 14.45 -3.07
CA ARG A 454 -27.50 13.55 -4.04
C ARG A 454 -26.02 13.87 -4.22
N TYR A 455 -25.66 15.15 -4.33
CA TYR A 455 -24.27 15.54 -4.58
C TYR A 455 -23.38 15.42 -3.35
N GLN A 456 -23.96 15.15 -2.18
CA GLN A 456 -23.22 14.90 -0.95
C GLN A 456 -22.77 13.43 -0.80
N LEU A 457 -23.30 12.51 -1.61
CA LEU A 457 -23.03 11.08 -1.51
C LEU A 457 -21.54 10.70 -1.63
N PRO A 458 -20.72 11.33 -2.52
CA PRO A 458 -19.28 11.07 -2.54
C PRO A 458 -18.58 11.33 -1.19
N GLY A 459 -19.16 12.21 -0.35
CA GLY A 459 -18.72 12.44 1.02
C GLY A 459 -18.78 11.19 1.89
N LEU A 460 -19.74 10.28 1.67
CA LEU A 460 -19.90 9.01 2.38
C LEU A 460 -18.74 8.03 2.11
N ALA A 461 -18.18 8.06 0.90
CA ALA A 461 -17.01 7.25 0.54
C ALA A 461 -15.70 7.84 1.09
N LEU A 462 -15.58 9.17 1.07
CA LEU A 462 -14.30 9.86 1.27
C LEU A 462 -14.09 10.30 2.73
N LEU A 463 -15.04 11.00 3.34
CA LEU A 463 -14.84 11.63 4.65
C LEU A 463 -14.72 10.61 5.79
N PRO A 464 -15.54 9.53 5.87
CA PRO A 464 -15.35 8.49 6.88
C PRO A 464 -13.97 7.83 6.82
N LEU A 465 -13.47 7.54 5.61
CA LEU A 465 -12.09 7.05 5.43
C LEU A 465 -11.06 8.09 5.90
N ALA A 466 -11.24 9.38 5.56
CA ALA A 466 -10.38 10.45 6.05
C ALA A 466 -10.33 10.49 7.58
N GLY A 467 -11.48 10.36 8.25
CA GLY A 467 -11.59 10.27 9.71
C GLY A 467 -10.88 9.04 10.27
N VAL A 468 -11.05 7.86 9.66
CA VAL A 468 -10.34 6.62 10.06
C VAL A 468 -8.82 6.79 9.95
N LEU A 469 -8.33 7.32 8.83
CA LEU A 469 -6.90 7.57 8.62
C LEU A 469 -6.37 8.64 9.58
N GLY A 470 -7.15 9.68 9.81
CA GLY A 470 -6.86 10.76 10.76
C GLY A 470 -6.75 10.27 12.20
N ALA A 471 -7.77 9.57 12.69
CA ALA A 471 -7.77 8.93 14.00
C ALA A 471 -6.64 7.90 14.15
N THR A 472 -6.32 7.16 13.08
CA THR A 472 -5.17 6.22 13.08
C THR A 472 -3.82 6.95 13.15
N ALA A 473 -3.72 8.12 12.52
CA ALA A 473 -2.53 8.98 12.58
C ALA A 473 -2.35 9.60 13.97
N LEU A 474 -3.43 9.98 14.64
CA LEU A 474 -3.45 10.61 15.97
C LEU A 474 -3.32 9.59 17.12
N GLY A 475 -4.09 8.49 17.10
CA GLY A 475 -4.32 7.60 18.24
C GLY A 475 -3.42 6.36 18.32
N GLY A 476 -2.28 6.33 17.62
CA GLY A 476 -1.43 5.14 17.55
C GLY A 476 -0.17 5.21 18.42
N PRO A 477 0.05 4.34 19.44
CA PRO A 477 1.41 4.13 19.97
C PRO A 477 2.34 3.79 18.81
N LEU A 478 3.61 4.22 18.87
CA LEU A 478 4.67 4.05 17.85
C LEU A 478 4.74 2.60 17.34
N ARG A 479 3.87 2.23 16.39
CA ARG A 479 3.98 0.96 15.67
C ARG A 479 5.10 1.17 14.67
N ARG A 480 6.32 0.96 15.15
CA ARG A 480 7.53 0.86 14.34
C ARG A 480 7.18 0.02 13.09
N PRO A 481 7.71 0.37 11.90
CA PRO A 481 7.53 -0.45 10.71
C PRO A 481 7.76 -1.90 11.08
N ALA A 482 6.88 -2.79 10.60
CA ALA A 482 7.04 -4.21 10.79
C ALA A 482 8.49 -4.55 10.40
N PRO A 483 9.32 -5.03 11.34
CA PRO A 483 10.67 -5.41 11.00
C PRO A 483 10.60 -6.49 9.91
N PRO A 484 11.61 -6.61 9.03
CA PRO A 484 11.73 -7.80 8.20
C PRO A 484 11.56 -9.01 9.12
N ARG A 485 10.70 -9.96 8.70
CA ARG A 485 10.41 -11.17 9.49
C ARG A 485 11.76 -11.73 9.98
N PRO A 486 11.94 -12.00 11.29
CA PRO A 486 13.14 -12.70 11.73
C PRO A 486 13.26 -13.97 10.90
N ARG A 487 14.40 -14.18 10.24
CA ARG A 487 14.68 -15.45 9.56
C ARG A 487 14.45 -16.56 10.58
N ALA A 488 13.68 -17.58 10.21
CA ALA A 488 13.43 -18.72 11.09
C ALA A 488 14.78 -19.30 11.54
N ARG A 489 14.86 -19.84 12.77
CA ARG A 489 16.06 -20.56 13.22
C ARG A 489 16.38 -21.65 12.18
N LEU A 490 17.66 -21.91 11.98
CA LEU A 490 18.10 -22.99 11.09
C LEU A 490 17.52 -24.31 11.61
N ALA A 491 17.03 -25.14 10.69
CA ALA A 491 16.68 -26.52 10.98
C ALA A 491 17.95 -27.30 11.42
N ASP A 492 17.73 -28.47 12.03
CA ASP A 492 18.83 -29.36 12.35
C ASP A 492 19.55 -29.80 11.06
N PHE A 493 20.86 -29.99 11.15
CA PHE A 493 21.70 -30.35 10.01
C PHE A 493 21.74 -31.88 9.83
N PRO A 494 21.70 -32.41 8.60
CA PRO A 494 21.51 -31.69 7.34
C PRO A 494 20.01 -31.43 7.06
N ASP A 495 19.69 -30.22 6.57
CA ASP A 495 18.36 -29.94 6.00
C ASP A 495 18.33 -30.27 4.48
N PRO A 496 17.16 -30.23 3.80
CA PRO A 496 17.10 -30.55 2.36
C PRO A 496 18.00 -29.67 1.47
N THR A 497 18.27 -28.43 1.88
CA THR A 497 19.18 -27.53 1.16
C THR A 497 20.63 -27.93 1.39
N ASP A 498 20.99 -28.37 2.60
CA ASP A 498 22.31 -28.97 2.89
C ASP A 498 22.52 -30.24 2.06
N LEU A 499 21.52 -31.13 1.98
CA LEU A 499 21.62 -32.36 1.21
C LEU A 499 21.82 -32.10 -0.29
N ALA A 500 21.09 -31.15 -0.85
CA ALA A 500 21.27 -30.75 -2.25
C ALA A 500 22.67 -30.18 -2.51
N ALA A 501 23.15 -29.31 -1.62
CA ALA A 501 24.48 -28.71 -1.72
C ALA A 501 25.61 -29.74 -1.58
N LEU A 502 25.44 -30.72 -0.69
CA LEU A 502 26.39 -31.82 -0.49
C LEU A 502 26.44 -32.76 -1.68
N ARG A 503 25.29 -33.07 -2.31
CA ARG A 503 25.22 -33.89 -3.53
C ARG A 503 25.94 -33.20 -4.68
N ASP A 504 25.58 -31.95 -4.96
CA ASP A 504 26.22 -31.14 -6.01
C ASP A 504 27.74 -30.98 -5.79
N PHE A 505 28.18 -30.84 -4.54
CA PHE A 505 29.60 -30.80 -4.21
C PHE A 505 30.30 -32.14 -4.45
N ALA A 506 29.68 -33.26 -4.05
CA ALA A 506 30.21 -34.60 -4.27
C ALA A 506 30.24 -34.97 -5.76
N ASP A 507 29.24 -34.56 -6.54
CA ASP A 507 29.20 -34.77 -7.98
C ASP A 507 30.36 -34.03 -8.69
N ARG A 508 30.78 -32.88 -8.16
CA ARG A 508 31.90 -32.09 -8.70
C ARG A 508 33.28 -32.55 -8.27
N TYR A 509 33.45 -32.94 -7.01
CA TYR A 509 34.77 -33.15 -6.40
C TYR A 509 34.98 -34.55 -5.80
N GLY A 510 33.96 -35.41 -5.81
CA GLY A 510 33.97 -36.69 -5.11
C GLY A 510 34.10 -36.50 -3.59
N GLU A 511 35.05 -37.22 -2.98
CA GLU A 511 35.44 -37.06 -1.58
C GLU A 511 36.83 -36.41 -1.50
N PRO A 512 36.93 -35.07 -1.66
CA PRO A 512 38.22 -34.41 -1.67
C PRO A 512 38.89 -34.50 -0.30
N ARG A 513 40.20 -34.76 -0.30
CA ARG A 513 41.07 -34.57 0.87
C ARG A 513 41.61 -33.15 0.84
N PHE A 514 41.14 -32.32 1.77
CA PHE A 514 41.60 -30.94 1.87
C PHE A 514 43.00 -30.86 2.47
N ALA A 515 43.68 -29.77 2.15
CA ALA A 515 44.90 -29.35 2.84
C ALA A 515 44.69 -29.21 4.37
N PRO A 516 45.77 -29.25 5.18
CA PRO A 516 45.66 -29.15 6.63
C PRO A 516 44.95 -27.89 7.13
N VAL A 517 45.03 -26.78 6.37
CA VAL A 517 44.29 -25.54 6.65
C VAL A 517 43.27 -25.31 5.54
N LEU A 518 41.98 -25.27 5.89
CA LEU A 518 40.90 -24.95 4.95
C LEU A 518 40.30 -23.58 5.27
N VAL A 519 40.34 -22.67 4.30
CA VAL A 519 39.68 -21.36 4.39
C VAL A 519 38.24 -21.46 3.89
N VAL A 520 37.27 -21.31 4.79
CA VAL A 520 35.84 -21.33 4.47
C VAL A 520 35.34 -19.89 4.26
N VAL A 521 34.87 -19.60 3.06
CA VAL A 521 34.31 -18.31 2.65
C VAL A 521 32.81 -18.44 2.43
N ALA A 522 32.01 -17.76 3.25
CA ALA A 522 30.56 -17.70 3.03
C ALA A 522 30.21 -16.54 2.07
N ALA A 523 29.61 -16.86 0.92
CA ALA A 523 29.31 -15.91 -0.13
C ALA A 523 27.82 -15.88 -0.49
N TYR A 524 27.26 -14.67 -0.67
CA TYR A 524 25.91 -14.48 -1.19
C TYR A 524 25.84 -13.14 -1.90
N ASN A 525 25.71 -13.14 -3.22
CA ASN A 525 25.74 -11.96 -4.05
C ASN A 525 26.98 -11.08 -3.81
N GLU A 526 28.17 -11.65 -4.04
CA GLU A 526 29.47 -11.00 -3.87
C GLU A 526 30.37 -11.17 -5.13
N ALA A 527 29.77 -11.36 -6.31
CA ALA A 527 30.52 -11.64 -7.56
C ALA A 527 31.60 -10.60 -7.87
N VAL A 528 31.34 -9.32 -7.55
CA VAL A 528 32.28 -8.20 -7.79
C VAL A 528 33.49 -8.23 -6.84
N GLY A 529 33.29 -8.66 -5.60
CA GLY A 529 34.33 -8.58 -4.56
C GLY A 529 35.15 -9.86 -4.40
N LEU A 530 34.54 -11.01 -4.71
CA LEU A 530 35.08 -12.33 -4.37
C LEU A 530 36.43 -12.62 -5.05
N GLY A 531 36.60 -12.28 -6.34
CA GLY A 531 37.82 -12.59 -7.09
C GLY A 531 39.09 -12.07 -6.41
N ALA A 532 39.10 -10.78 -6.06
CA ALA A 532 40.23 -10.16 -5.37
C ALA A 532 40.51 -10.76 -3.96
N VAL A 533 39.51 -11.36 -3.31
CA VAL A 533 39.70 -12.07 -2.03
C VAL A 533 40.38 -13.42 -2.26
N LEU A 534 40.02 -14.12 -3.34
CA LEU A 534 40.61 -15.40 -3.72
C LEU A 534 42.04 -15.22 -4.24
N ASP A 535 42.30 -14.21 -5.07
CA ASP A 535 43.64 -13.87 -5.57
C ASP A 535 44.62 -13.53 -4.43
N ALA A 536 44.12 -12.90 -3.37
CA ALA A 536 44.92 -12.50 -2.21
C ALA A 536 45.04 -13.62 -1.15
N MET A 537 44.53 -14.83 -1.40
CA MET A 537 44.59 -15.90 -0.43
C MET A 537 45.97 -16.57 -0.43
N PRO A 538 46.63 -16.74 0.73
CA PRO A 538 47.91 -17.45 0.78
C PRO A 538 47.71 -18.94 0.48
N THR A 539 48.62 -19.52 -0.30
CA THR A 539 48.66 -20.97 -0.59
C THR A 539 49.30 -21.78 0.55
N HIS A 540 50.05 -21.12 1.44
CA HIS A 540 50.70 -21.72 2.59
C HIS A 540 50.55 -20.83 3.83
N CYS A 541 50.37 -21.44 5.00
CA CYS A 541 50.32 -20.77 6.29
C CYS A 541 51.13 -21.56 7.32
N LEU A 542 52.22 -20.99 7.83
CA LEU A 542 53.13 -21.64 8.79
C LEU A 542 53.68 -22.99 8.28
N GLY A 543 54.00 -23.07 6.99
CA GLY A 543 54.49 -24.29 6.33
C GLY A 543 53.40 -25.33 6.03
N LEU A 544 52.14 -25.08 6.40
CA LEU A 544 51.00 -25.93 6.04
C LEU A 544 50.38 -25.44 4.73
N SER A 545 50.03 -26.36 3.83
CA SER A 545 49.26 -26.02 2.64
C SER A 545 47.85 -25.52 3.01
N VAL A 546 47.32 -24.63 2.18
CA VAL A 546 46.03 -23.98 2.37
C VAL A 546 45.14 -24.23 1.16
N ASP A 547 43.94 -24.75 1.43
CA ASP A 547 42.85 -24.82 0.45
C ASP A 547 41.78 -23.78 0.75
N VAL A 548 40.96 -23.46 -0.26
CA VAL A 548 39.84 -22.52 -0.12
C VAL A 548 38.54 -23.20 -0.52
N LEU A 549 37.55 -23.14 0.37
CA LEU A 549 36.18 -23.58 0.14
C LEU A 549 35.24 -22.37 0.18
N VAL A 550 34.64 -22.03 -0.96
CA VAL A 550 33.58 -21.03 -1.07
C VAL A 550 32.22 -21.71 -0.95
N VAL A 551 31.44 -21.35 0.06
CA VAL A 551 30.06 -21.79 0.24
C VAL A 551 29.11 -20.69 -0.25
N VAL A 552 28.51 -20.91 -1.42
CA VAL A 552 27.61 -19.96 -2.08
C VAL A 552 26.17 -20.23 -1.65
N ASP A 553 25.59 -19.31 -0.88
CA ASP A 553 24.28 -19.50 -0.23
C ASP A 553 23.13 -18.89 -1.05
N GLY A 554 22.73 -19.58 -2.12
CA GLY A 554 21.61 -19.19 -2.99
C GLY A 554 21.82 -17.88 -3.73
N ALA A 555 23.04 -17.59 -4.17
CA ALA A 555 23.38 -16.38 -4.91
C ALA A 555 22.76 -16.35 -6.32
N THR A 556 22.55 -15.15 -6.86
CA THR A 556 21.88 -14.93 -8.16
C THR A 556 22.67 -14.02 -9.11
N ASP A 557 23.92 -13.68 -8.78
CA ASP A 557 24.70 -12.62 -9.45
C ASP A 557 26.01 -13.12 -10.09
N GLY A 558 26.17 -14.43 -10.29
CA GLY A 558 27.41 -14.99 -10.84
C GLY A 558 28.48 -15.35 -9.78
N THR A 559 28.17 -15.29 -8.48
CA THR A 559 29.15 -15.54 -7.40
C THR A 559 29.79 -16.95 -7.50
N ALA A 560 29.05 -17.98 -7.90
CA ALA A 560 29.57 -19.34 -7.97
C ALA A 560 30.55 -19.52 -9.13
N GLU A 561 30.25 -18.89 -10.26
CA GLU A 561 31.06 -18.88 -11.47
C GLU A 561 32.41 -18.20 -11.21
N VAL A 562 32.40 -17.08 -10.48
CA VAL A 562 33.63 -16.41 -10.04
C VAL A 562 34.47 -17.31 -9.15
N ALA A 563 33.87 -17.99 -8.17
CA ALA A 563 34.58 -18.89 -7.26
C ALA A 563 35.26 -20.05 -8.02
N LEU A 564 34.53 -20.67 -8.94
CA LEU A 564 35.03 -21.76 -9.78
C LEU A 564 36.17 -21.30 -10.69
N ALA A 565 36.04 -20.12 -11.32
CA ALA A 565 37.06 -19.58 -12.22
C ALA A 565 38.40 -19.29 -11.51
N HIS A 566 38.38 -19.04 -10.20
CA HIS A 566 39.57 -18.79 -9.38
C HIS A 566 40.12 -20.07 -8.71
N GLY A 567 39.63 -21.25 -9.12
CA GLY A 567 40.15 -22.53 -8.65
C GLY A 567 39.78 -22.91 -7.22
N ALA A 568 38.83 -22.21 -6.58
CA ALA A 568 38.38 -22.55 -5.24
C ALA A 568 37.40 -23.73 -5.27
N TYR A 569 37.46 -24.60 -4.26
CA TYR A 569 36.38 -25.57 -4.02
C TYR A 569 35.09 -24.81 -3.80
N THR A 570 34.03 -25.15 -4.53
CA THR A 570 32.79 -24.38 -4.54
C THR A 570 31.60 -25.26 -4.20
N CYS A 571 30.95 -24.99 -3.06
CA CYS A 571 29.72 -25.65 -2.64
C CYS A 571 28.54 -24.69 -2.80
N VAL A 572 27.54 -25.06 -3.61
CA VAL A 572 26.41 -24.19 -3.95
C VAL A 572 25.14 -24.68 -3.26
N ALA A 573 24.63 -23.89 -2.31
CA ALA A 573 23.32 -24.13 -1.73
C ALA A 573 22.23 -23.50 -2.62
N PRO A 574 21.16 -24.24 -2.99
CA PRO A 574 20.16 -23.76 -3.95
C PRO A 574 19.26 -22.63 -3.41
N ARG A 575 19.27 -22.37 -2.10
CA ARG A 575 18.44 -21.33 -1.45
C ARG A 575 19.23 -20.62 -0.37
N ASN A 576 19.06 -19.29 -0.27
CA ASN A 576 19.69 -18.49 0.77
C ASN A 576 19.10 -18.79 2.15
N ARG A 577 19.93 -19.27 3.07
CA ARG A 577 19.57 -19.55 4.47
C ARG A 577 20.26 -18.63 5.47
N GLY A 578 21.28 -17.89 5.03
CA GLY A 578 22.07 -16.95 5.82
C GLY A 578 23.47 -17.45 6.10
N GLN A 579 24.34 -16.51 6.48
CA GLN A 579 25.77 -16.77 6.70
C GLN A 579 26.03 -17.89 7.72
N GLY A 580 25.17 -18.04 8.74
CA GLY A 580 25.26 -19.14 9.69
C GLY A 580 25.11 -20.53 9.06
N ALA A 581 24.20 -20.67 8.09
CA ALA A 581 23.98 -21.94 7.39
C ALA A 581 25.16 -22.28 6.48
N ALA A 582 25.65 -21.29 5.74
CA ALA A 582 26.79 -21.43 4.84
C ALA A 582 28.06 -21.86 5.60
N LEU A 583 28.36 -21.20 6.71
CA LEU A 583 29.50 -21.56 7.56
C LEU A 583 29.33 -22.95 8.20
N ARG A 584 28.13 -23.29 8.69
CA ARG A 584 27.84 -24.61 9.25
C ARG A 584 28.06 -25.73 8.22
N LEU A 585 27.64 -25.52 6.97
CA LEU A 585 27.90 -26.45 5.87
C LEU A 585 29.40 -26.55 5.56
N GLY A 586 30.12 -25.43 5.50
CA GLY A 586 31.56 -25.41 5.30
C GLY A 586 32.35 -26.12 6.39
N TYR A 587 31.97 -25.99 7.67
CA TYR A 587 32.60 -26.70 8.79
C TYR A 587 32.45 -28.22 8.67
N ARG A 588 31.27 -28.68 8.21
CA ARG A 588 31.02 -30.11 8.00
C ARG A 588 31.79 -30.69 6.83
N LEU A 589 31.94 -29.92 5.75
CA LEU A 589 32.80 -30.30 4.63
C LEU A 589 34.26 -30.37 5.06
N ALA A 590 34.74 -29.37 5.82
CA ALA A 590 36.12 -29.35 6.31
C ALA A 590 36.49 -30.57 7.18
N GLU A 591 35.62 -30.92 8.14
CA GLU A 591 35.81 -32.10 9.00
C GLU A 591 35.82 -33.39 8.15
N ARG A 592 34.88 -33.53 7.22
CA ARG A 592 34.78 -34.73 6.36
C ARG A 592 35.97 -34.88 5.41
N GLY A 593 36.47 -33.78 4.85
CA GLY A 593 37.62 -33.79 3.96
C GLY A 593 38.97 -33.84 4.67
N GLY A 594 38.98 -34.01 6.01
CA GLY A 594 40.20 -34.24 6.78
C GLY A 594 41.06 -33.00 7.05
N ALA A 595 40.55 -31.79 6.84
CA ALA A 595 41.27 -30.57 7.23
C ALA A 595 41.52 -30.57 8.74
N ARG A 596 42.70 -30.14 9.20
CA ARG A 596 43.02 -30.05 10.64
C ARG A 596 42.50 -28.75 11.25
N TYR A 597 42.59 -27.66 10.50
CA TYR A 597 42.19 -26.32 10.93
C TYR A 597 41.26 -25.70 9.90
N VAL A 598 40.25 -24.98 10.40
CA VAL A 598 39.36 -24.14 9.58
C VAL A 598 39.63 -22.68 9.89
N VAL A 599 39.85 -21.90 8.84
CA VAL A 599 39.87 -20.43 8.90
C VAL A 599 38.60 -19.90 8.25
N THR A 600 37.91 -18.92 8.85
CA THR A 600 36.78 -18.26 8.19
C THR A 600 37.14 -16.85 7.75
N THR A 601 36.73 -16.45 6.55
CA THR A 601 36.81 -15.05 6.09
C THR A 601 35.52 -14.63 5.35
N ASP A 602 35.32 -13.33 5.16
CA ASP A 602 34.16 -12.77 4.47
C ASP A 602 34.50 -12.53 2.99
N ALA A 603 33.54 -12.75 2.08
CA ALA A 603 33.71 -12.56 0.63
C ALA A 603 33.78 -11.08 0.18
N ASP A 604 33.70 -10.12 1.10
CA ASP A 604 33.66 -8.67 0.80
C ASP A 604 35.01 -7.94 0.95
N GLY A 605 36.08 -8.69 1.25
CA GLY A 605 37.46 -8.20 1.33
C GLY A 605 37.75 -7.29 2.52
N GLN A 606 36.95 -7.36 3.59
CA GLN A 606 37.17 -6.53 4.78
C GLN A 606 38.32 -7.00 5.67
N TYR A 607 38.71 -8.27 5.59
CA TYR A 607 39.82 -8.81 6.38
C TYR A 607 41.10 -8.88 5.57
N ASP A 608 42.22 -8.76 6.26
CA ASP A 608 43.54 -8.94 5.68
C ASP A 608 43.97 -10.40 5.82
N ASN A 609 43.81 -11.19 4.75
CA ASN A 609 44.15 -12.62 4.79
C ASN A 609 45.64 -12.86 5.05
N ALA A 610 46.51 -11.86 4.86
CA ALA A 610 47.93 -11.93 5.24
C ALA A 610 48.15 -12.04 6.77
N GLU A 611 47.15 -11.67 7.57
CA GLU A 611 47.20 -11.85 9.03
C GLU A 611 46.83 -13.27 9.48
N MET A 612 46.43 -14.17 8.57
CA MET A 612 46.05 -15.56 8.86
C MET A 612 47.04 -16.33 9.75
N PRO A 613 48.37 -16.22 9.58
CA PRO A 613 49.33 -16.89 10.45
C PRO A 613 49.18 -16.53 11.94
N ARG A 614 48.69 -15.33 12.27
CA ARG A 614 48.43 -14.92 13.66
C ARG A 614 47.27 -15.69 14.28
N LEU A 615 46.28 -16.09 13.48
CA LEU A 615 45.15 -16.87 13.96
C LEU A 615 45.48 -18.36 14.04
N VAL A 616 46.27 -18.88 13.09
CA VAL A 616 46.58 -20.31 12.99
C VAL A 616 47.67 -20.73 13.97
N ARG A 617 48.65 -19.85 14.26
CA ARG A 617 49.80 -20.18 15.12
C ARG A 617 49.39 -20.72 16.51
N PRO A 618 48.49 -20.08 17.28
CA PRO A 618 48.10 -20.61 18.59
C PRO A 618 47.37 -21.96 18.53
N LEU A 619 46.82 -22.35 17.38
CA LEU A 619 46.23 -23.68 17.19
C LEU A 619 47.31 -24.74 16.92
N VAL A 620 48.34 -24.37 16.15
CA VAL A 620 49.47 -25.24 15.82
C VAL A 620 50.33 -25.49 17.05
N ASP A 621 50.60 -24.44 17.82
CA ASP A 621 51.40 -24.49 19.05
C ASP A 621 50.64 -25.17 20.21
N GLY A 622 49.34 -25.40 20.04
CA GLY A 622 48.50 -26.09 21.03
C GLY A 622 47.99 -25.20 22.16
N ASP A 623 48.15 -23.88 22.06
CA ASP A 623 47.73 -22.89 23.06
C ASP A 623 46.21 -22.67 23.10
N ALA A 624 45.53 -22.86 21.96
CA ALA A 624 44.09 -22.65 21.83
C ALA A 624 43.42 -23.68 20.91
N ASP A 625 42.10 -23.84 21.08
CA ASP A 625 41.27 -24.66 20.20
C ASP A 625 40.46 -23.80 19.21
N PHE A 626 40.28 -22.51 19.55
CA PHE A 626 39.61 -21.50 18.75
C PHE A 626 40.28 -20.14 18.94
N VAL A 627 40.60 -19.46 17.85
CA VAL A 627 41.23 -18.15 17.82
C VAL A 627 40.36 -17.19 17.01
N THR A 628 40.01 -16.05 17.59
CA THR A 628 39.29 -14.98 16.86
C THR A 628 40.15 -13.75 16.74
N GLY A 629 40.12 -13.11 15.58
CA GLY A 629 40.64 -11.75 15.46
C GLY A 629 39.81 -10.78 16.31
N SER A 630 40.45 -9.71 16.75
CA SER A 630 39.78 -8.60 17.44
C SER A 630 40.22 -7.27 16.86
N ARG A 631 39.25 -6.53 16.31
CA ARG A 631 39.46 -5.17 15.82
C ARG A 631 39.79 -4.18 16.94
N ARG A 632 39.48 -4.54 18.19
CA ARG A 632 39.73 -3.72 19.37
C ARG A 632 41.16 -3.90 19.89
N LEU A 633 41.76 -5.05 19.64
CA LEU A 633 43.19 -5.29 19.88
C LEU A 633 44.04 -4.84 18.68
N GLY A 634 43.48 -4.87 17.47
CA GLY A 634 44.12 -4.43 16.24
C GLY A 634 43.64 -3.05 15.74
N ARG A 635 43.33 -2.96 14.44
CA ARG A 635 42.95 -1.71 13.76
C ARG A 635 41.58 -1.83 13.10
N GLU A 636 40.73 -0.81 13.22
CA GLU A 636 39.43 -0.72 12.53
C GLU A 636 39.38 0.56 11.67
N GLY A 637 39.15 0.40 10.36
CA GLY A 637 39.01 1.53 9.43
C GLY A 637 37.57 2.06 9.27
N ALA A 638 36.62 1.63 10.12
CA ALA A 638 35.20 1.93 9.95
C ALA A 638 34.74 3.25 10.61
N THR A 639 33.91 4.02 9.92
CA THR A 639 33.44 5.37 10.31
C THR A 639 32.18 5.41 11.20
N SER A 640 31.63 4.26 11.61
CA SER A 640 30.32 4.19 12.28
C SER A 640 30.42 4.12 13.82
N ARG A 641 30.13 5.24 14.49
CA ARG A 641 30.10 5.34 15.97
C ARG A 641 29.15 4.34 16.64
N VAL A 642 28.02 4.03 16.00
CA VAL A 642 27.01 3.09 16.55
C VAL A 642 27.51 1.65 16.52
N ARG A 643 28.15 1.23 15.42
CA ARG A 643 28.74 -0.11 15.32
C ARG A 643 29.84 -0.31 16.35
N TRP A 644 30.69 0.71 16.51
CA TRP A 644 31.78 0.71 17.47
C TRP A 644 31.28 0.59 18.92
N LEU A 645 30.22 1.32 19.28
CA LEU A 645 29.57 1.19 20.59
C LEU A 645 28.99 -0.22 20.79
N GLY A 646 28.34 -0.78 19.76
CA GLY A 646 27.79 -2.13 19.80
C GLY A 646 28.84 -3.20 20.10
N VAL A 647 30.00 -3.15 19.44
CA VAL A 647 31.11 -4.09 19.70
C VAL A 647 31.53 -4.05 21.17
N ARG A 648 31.65 -2.86 21.77
CA ARG A 648 32.01 -2.72 23.20
C ARG A 648 30.96 -3.30 24.14
N VAL A 649 29.69 -2.97 23.91
CA VAL A 649 28.58 -3.44 24.76
C VAL A 649 28.49 -4.96 24.73
N PHE A 650 28.58 -5.58 23.55
CA PHE A 650 28.51 -7.03 23.45
C PHE A 650 29.78 -7.74 23.93
N ALA A 651 30.95 -7.12 23.80
CA ALA A 651 32.18 -7.61 24.42
C ALA A 651 32.08 -7.66 25.95
N VAL A 652 31.53 -6.61 26.59
CA VAL A 652 31.25 -6.60 28.04
C VAL A 652 30.25 -7.69 28.40
N LEU A 653 29.15 -7.83 27.64
CA LEU A 653 28.15 -8.88 27.90
C LEU A 653 28.77 -10.29 27.81
N ALA A 654 29.56 -10.58 26.77
CA ALA A 654 30.26 -11.87 26.66
C ALA A 654 31.23 -12.06 27.83
N SER A 655 31.93 -11.00 28.23
CA SER A 655 32.92 -11.09 29.31
C SER A 655 32.26 -11.42 30.64
N VAL A 656 31.12 -10.80 30.93
CA VAL A 656 30.31 -11.09 32.12
C VAL A 656 29.75 -12.51 32.07
N LEU A 657 29.19 -12.94 30.94
CA LEU A 657 28.61 -14.28 30.80
C LEU A 657 29.66 -15.39 30.98
N THR A 658 30.85 -15.18 30.44
CA THR A 658 31.90 -16.21 30.37
C THR A 658 32.93 -16.14 31.49
N ALA A 659 32.88 -15.09 32.33
CA ALA A 659 33.91 -14.73 33.30
C ALA A 659 35.33 -14.65 32.69
N ARG A 660 35.44 -14.37 31.39
CA ARG A 660 36.69 -14.20 30.64
C ARG A 660 36.72 -12.85 29.95
N ARG A 661 37.89 -12.27 29.75
CA ARG A 661 37.99 -10.99 29.03
C ARG A 661 37.83 -11.22 27.53
N ILE A 662 36.68 -10.82 26.98
CA ILE A 662 36.38 -10.85 25.54
C ILE A 662 36.32 -9.42 25.01
N THR A 663 36.97 -9.16 23.90
CA THR A 663 37.10 -7.83 23.30
C THR A 663 36.26 -7.66 22.03
N ASP A 664 36.04 -8.71 21.22
CA ASP A 664 35.15 -8.64 20.05
C ASP A 664 34.41 -9.96 19.78
N THR A 665 33.09 -9.96 19.97
CA THR A 665 32.21 -11.13 19.75
C THR A 665 31.76 -11.29 18.29
N SER A 666 32.08 -10.32 17.44
CA SER A 666 31.44 -10.12 16.14
C SER A 666 32.39 -10.18 14.95
N PHE A 667 33.66 -10.47 15.20
CA PHE A 667 34.72 -10.49 14.20
C PHE A 667 34.70 -11.77 13.38
N GLY A 668 34.57 -11.68 12.05
CA GLY A 668 34.37 -12.84 11.17
C GLY A 668 35.64 -13.61 10.82
N PHE A 669 36.83 -13.02 11.04
CA PHE A 669 38.10 -13.67 10.76
C PHE A 669 38.57 -14.50 11.96
N ARG A 670 38.59 -15.82 11.80
CA ARG A 670 38.78 -16.79 12.89
C ARG A 670 39.53 -18.00 12.39
N ALA A 671 40.24 -18.68 13.29
CA ALA A 671 40.78 -20.01 13.05
C ALA A 671 40.34 -20.95 14.18
N MET A 672 40.07 -22.20 13.89
CA MET A 672 39.72 -23.20 14.92
C MET A 672 40.03 -24.62 14.42
N ARG A 673 40.08 -25.59 15.32
CA ARG A 673 40.13 -27.00 14.90
C ARG A 673 38.85 -27.40 14.16
N SER A 674 38.99 -28.19 13.09
CA SER A 674 37.86 -28.59 12.24
C SER A 674 36.80 -29.40 13.00
N ASP A 675 37.25 -30.33 13.86
CA ASP A 675 36.39 -31.16 14.73
C ASP A 675 35.58 -30.30 15.72
N LEU A 676 36.20 -29.28 16.32
CA LEU A 676 35.53 -28.32 17.19
C LEU A 676 34.49 -27.49 16.42
N ALA A 677 34.84 -27.00 15.23
CA ALA A 677 33.93 -26.22 14.39
C ALA A 677 32.66 -27.01 14.06
N ALA A 678 32.84 -28.28 13.70
CA ALA A 678 31.74 -29.16 13.30
C ALA A 678 30.91 -29.67 14.51
N ALA A 679 31.54 -29.90 15.66
CA ALA A 679 30.85 -30.30 16.89
C ALA A 679 29.99 -29.19 17.50
N THR A 680 30.27 -27.92 17.20
CA THR A 680 29.55 -26.79 17.78
C THR A 680 28.17 -26.59 17.15
N VAL A 681 27.11 -26.61 17.98
CA VAL A 681 25.72 -26.52 17.50
C VAL A 681 25.33 -25.10 17.12
N LEU A 682 25.23 -24.83 15.82
CA LEU A 682 24.80 -23.55 15.26
C LEU A 682 23.34 -23.62 14.76
N ARG A 683 22.49 -22.72 15.28
CA ARG A 683 21.05 -22.64 14.99
C ARG A 683 20.63 -21.28 14.45
N GLU A 684 21.49 -20.28 14.49
CA GLU A 684 21.11 -18.93 14.10
C GLU A 684 21.58 -18.63 12.65
N PRO A 685 20.66 -18.26 11.73
CA PRO A 685 21.01 -17.93 10.33
C PRO A 685 21.83 -16.64 10.20
N GLN A 686 21.75 -15.79 11.22
CA GLN A 686 22.48 -14.54 11.39
C GLN A 686 23.01 -14.50 12.83
N TYR A 687 24.06 -13.72 13.11
CA TYR A 687 24.68 -13.64 14.45
C TYR A 687 25.47 -14.89 14.88
N GLN A 688 25.72 -15.81 13.94
CA GLN A 688 26.51 -17.02 14.11
C GLN A 688 27.89 -16.79 14.73
N SER A 689 28.40 -15.57 14.57
CA SER A 689 29.64 -15.10 15.16
C SER A 689 29.69 -15.23 16.68
N ALA A 690 28.66 -14.70 17.35
CA ALA A 690 28.55 -14.77 18.79
C ALA A 690 28.10 -16.15 19.26
N GLU A 691 27.23 -16.80 18.47
CA GLU A 691 26.75 -18.15 18.76
C GLU A 691 27.91 -19.16 18.81
N LEU A 692 28.82 -19.10 17.83
CA LEU A 692 29.99 -19.97 17.77
C LEU A 692 30.95 -19.72 18.94
N LEU A 693 31.34 -18.46 19.17
CA LEU A 693 32.25 -18.08 20.26
C LEU A 693 31.74 -18.56 21.63
N LEU A 694 30.48 -18.26 21.93
CA LEU A 694 29.88 -18.64 23.22
C LEU A 694 29.59 -20.14 23.29
N GLY A 695 29.27 -20.78 22.17
CA GLY A 695 29.09 -22.23 22.09
C GLY A 695 30.39 -22.99 22.39
N VAL A 696 31.52 -22.51 21.86
CA VAL A 696 32.86 -23.07 22.15
C VAL A 696 33.23 -22.85 23.61
N LEU A 697 33.08 -21.62 24.13
CA LEU A 697 33.40 -21.30 25.53
C LEU A 697 32.54 -22.10 26.51
N ALA A 698 31.23 -22.23 26.24
CA ALA A 698 30.34 -23.02 27.10
C ALA A 698 30.60 -24.54 26.97
N GLY A 699 31.19 -24.98 25.85
CA GLY A 699 31.69 -26.34 25.66
C GLY A 699 33.06 -26.62 26.31
N GLY A 700 33.66 -25.64 27.00
CA GLY A 700 34.95 -25.77 27.66
C GLY A 700 36.18 -25.51 26.78
N GLY A 701 36.00 -25.06 25.54
CA GLY A 701 37.13 -24.81 24.62
C GLY A 701 38.06 -23.68 25.06
N ARG A 702 39.34 -23.79 24.67
CA ARG A 702 40.34 -22.74 24.89
C ARG A 702 40.25 -21.71 23.78
N VAL A 703 39.89 -20.48 24.15
CA VAL A 703 39.66 -19.37 23.20
C VAL A 703 40.71 -18.29 23.41
N LEU A 704 41.33 -17.84 22.32
CA LEU A 704 42.29 -16.75 22.29
C LEU A 704 41.82 -15.63 21.33
N GLU A 705 42.08 -14.38 21.71
CA GLU A 705 41.86 -13.22 20.83
C GLU A 705 43.20 -12.68 20.35
N VAL A 706 43.35 -12.45 19.05
CA VAL A 706 44.56 -11.86 18.46
C VAL A 706 44.26 -10.51 17.82
N PRO A 707 45.21 -9.55 17.81
CA PRO A 707 45.06 -8.30 17.08
C PRO A 707 44.85 -8.55 15.59
N ALA A 708 43.74 -8.02 15.04
CA ALA A 708 43.42 -8.16 13.61
C ALA A 708 42.89 -6.86 13.00
N THR A 709 43.12 -6.68 11.70
CA THR A 709 42.76 -5.48 10.94
C THR A 709 41.44 -5.65 10.20
N MET A 710 40.54 -4.68 10.33
CA MET A 710 39.29 -4.61 9.56
C MET A 710 39.26 -3.37 8.67
N ARG A 711 39.32 -3.59 7.36
CA ARG A 711 39.33 -2.55 6.32
C ARG A 711 37.91 -2.08 5.98
N PRO A 712 37.74 -0.85 5.47
CA PRO A 712 36.48 -0.40 4.87
C PRO A 712 36.07 -1.34 3.73
N ARG A 713 34.76 -1.50 3.53
CA ARG A 713 34.26 -2.33 2.42
C ARG A 713 34.55 -1.63 1.09
N ARG A 714 35.11 -2.36 0.11
CA ARG A 714 35.44 -1.83 -1.23
C ARG A 714 34.24 -1.74 -2.18
N ALA A 715 33.27 -2.67 -2.09
CA ALA A 715 32.06 -2.68 -2.94
C ALA A 715 30.85 -3.32 -2.21
N GLY A 716 29.61 -3.02 -2.66
CA GLY A 716 28.37 -3.62 -2.11
C GLY A 716 27.79 -2.92 -0.85
N ARG A 717 26.60 -3.35 -0.40
CA ARG A 717 25.88 -2.77 0.76
C ARG A 717 25.95 -3.67 1.99
N SER A 718 26.15 -3.09 3.18
CA SER A 718 26.11 -3.81 4.45
C SER A 718 24.78 -4.54 4.63
N LYS A 719 24.86 -5.85 4.90
CA LYS A 719 23.71 -6.72 5.19
C LYS A 719 23.42 -6.79 6.70
N LYS A 720 24.23 -6.12 7.54
CA LYS A 720 24.09 -6.03 9.02
C LYS A 720 23.30 -4.77 9.41
N GLY A 721 22.35 -4.89 10.34
CA GLY A 721 21.43 -3.80 10.73
C GLY A 721 22.05 -2.80 11.73
N GLY A 722 21.75 -1.50 11.57
CA GLY A 722 22.29 -0.42 12.42
C GLY A 722 21.33 0.09 13.51
N ASN A 723 20.48 -0.75 14.09
CA ASN A 723 19.44 -0.30 15.04
C ASN A 723 19.48 -1.06 16.38
N LEU A 724 18.87 -0.48 17.43
CA LEU A 724 18.80 -1.07 18.78
C LEU A 724 18.17 -2.48 18.81
N ARG A 725 17.30 -2.81 17.85
CA ARG A 725 16.71 -4.16 17.74
C ARG A 725 17.71 -5.20 17.25
N TYR A 726 18.60 -4.84 16.33
CA TYR A 726 19.73 -5.69 15.93
C TYR A 726 20.57 -6.01 17.16
N GLY A 727 20.84 -4.99 17.99
CA GLY A 727 21.52 -5.17 19.27
C GLY A 727 20.79 -6.08 20.26
N ALA A 728 19.47 -5.90 20.45
CA ALA A 728 18.67 -6.75 21.34
C ALA A 728 18.62 -8.22 20.86
N ASN A 729 18.51 -8.46 19.55
CA ASN A 729 18.57 -9.82 18.99
C ASN A 729 19.96 -10.44 19.16
N TYR A 730 21.01 -9.65 18.98
CA TYR A 730 22.39 -10.08 19.22
C TYR A 730 22.59 -10.52 20.69
N ALA A 731 22.14 -9.71 21.66
CA ALA A 731 22.15 -10.07 23.08
C ALA A 731 21.32 -11.34 23.36
N ARG A 732 20.12 -11.47 22.79
CA ARG A 732 19.29 -12.67 22.92
C ARG A 732 20.05 -13.91 22.43
N VAL A 733 20.69 -13.84 21.25
CA VAL A 733 21.48 -14.95 20.71
C VAL A 733 22.61 -15.31 21.67
N MET A 734 23.34 -14.32 22.19
CA MET A 734 24.40 -14.57 23.18
C MET A 734 23.90 -15.29 24.43
N LEU A 735 22.84 -14.78 25.04
CA LEU A 735 22.24 -15.39 26.23
C LEU A 735 21.75 -16.82 25.96
N THR A 736 21.09 -17.04 24.83
CA THR A 736 20.57 -18.38 24.46
C THR A 736 21.67 -19.35 24.02
N ALA A 737 22.77 -18.88 23.43
CA ALA A 737 23.93 -19.70 23.11
C ALA A 737 24.65 -20.15 24.39
N TRP A 738 24.86 -19.22 25.32
CA TRP A 738 25.46 -19.50 26.62
C TRP A 738 24.60 -20.46 27.45
N ALA A 739 23.31 -20.16 27.62
CA ALA A 739 22.39 -21.00 28.40
C ALA A 739 22.27 -22.44 27.86
N ARG A 740 22.41 -22.64 26.54
CA ARG A 740 22.42 -23.98 25.94
C ARG A 740 23.62 -24.82 26.35
N GLY A 741 24.77 -24.21 26.62
CA GLY A 741 25.95 -24.94 27.06
C GLY A 741 25.89 -25.38 28.53
N TRP A 742 25.04 -24.76 29.35
CA TRP A 742 24.84 -25.10 30.77
C TRP A 742 23.78 -26.18 31.02
N LEU A 743 22.96 -26.53 30.02
CA LEU A 743 22.04 -27.66 30.12
C LEU A 743 22.84 -28.99 30.02
N PRO A 744 22.63 -29.96 30.93
CA PRO A 744 23.37 -31.22 30.91
C PRO A 744 23.24 -31.92 29.56
N ARG A 745 24.36 -32.08 28.85
CA ARG A 745 24.39 -32.92 27.65
C ARG A 745 24.08 -34.35 28.09
N ARG A 746 22.97 -34.93 27.62
CA ARG A 746 22.81 -36.40 27.63
C ARG A 746 24.04 -36.96 26.92
N ARG A 747 24.88 -37.70 27.66
CA ARG A 747 26.08 -38.35 27.13
C ARG A 747 25.68 -39.20 25.92
N VAL A 748 26.14 -38.82 24.74
CA VAL A 748 26.18 -39.73 23.60
C VAL A 748 27.32 -40.72 23.91
N PRO A 749 27.11 -42.04 23.84
CA PRO A 749 28.17 -43.00 24.15
C PRO A 749 29.36 -42.76 23.22
N ALA A 750 30.57 -42.76 23.79
CA ALA A 750 31.79 -42.79 23.02
C ALA A 750 31.74 -43.98 22.06
N ARG A 751 32.01 -43.74 20.77
CA ARG A 751 32.23 -44.82 19.80
C ARG A 751 33.31 -45.74 20.37
N ALA A 752 32.95 -47.01 20.55
CA ALA A 752 33.87 -48.08 20.90
C ALA A 752 35.01 -48.12 19.89
N GLY A 753 36.22 -48.36 20.41
CA GLY A 753 37.44 -48.45 19.64
C GLY A 753 37.34 -49.52 18.54
N THR A 754 38.09 -49.25 17.47
CA THR A 754 38.52 -50.18 16.46
C THR A 754 38.94 -51.52 17.09
N PRO A 755 38.42 -52.68 16.62
CA PRO A 755 38.96 -53.96 17.06
C PRO A 755 40.39 -54.09 16.53
N ALA A 756 41.32 -54.36 17.46
CA ALA A 756 42.68 -54.76 17.14
C ALA A 756 42.64 -56.06 16.31
N GLY A 757 43.38 -56.09 15.20
CA GLY A 757 43.60 -57.30 14.43
C GLY A 757 44.32 -58.36 15.28
N PRO A 758 44.12 -59.66 15.00
CA PRO A 758 44.79 -60.72 15.72
C PRO A 758 46.29 -60.72 15.37
N ALA A 759 47.14 -60.67 16.39
CA ALA A 759 48.58 -60.92 16.28
C ALA A 759 48.83 -62.41 15.97
N PRO A 760 49.92 -62.76 15.27
CA PRO A 760 50.14 -64.09 14.74
C PRO A 760 50.58 -65.06 15.84
N ARG A 761 50.11 -66.31 15.76
CA ARG A 761 50.76 -67.47 16.39
C ARG A 761 50.76 -68.62 15.39
N THR A 762 52.00 -68.99 15.03
CA THR A 762 52.49 -70.22 14.36
C THR A 762 51.90 -70.58 13.01
#